data_AF-A0A5N6SBL6-F1
#
_entry.id   AF-A0A5N6SBL6-F1
#
_cell.length_a   1.000
_cell.length_b   1.000
_cell.length_c   1.000
_cell.angle_alpha   90.00
_cell.angle_beta   90.00
_cell.angle_gamma   90.00
#
_symmetry.space_group_name_H-M   'P 1'
#
loop_
_entity.id
_entity.type
_entity.pdbx_description
1 polymer ?
#
loop_
_entity_poly.entity_id
_entity_poly.type
_entity_poly.pdbx_seq_one_letter_code
_entity_poly.pdbx_strand_id
1 'polypeptide(L)'
;MADEDQVRGDDQIDEEEEEIDESGYKTVKDAVLFAIEVSDSMLTPRPSSDSKKSADESPTTAALKCAYHLMQQRIISNPRDMIGVLLYGTQASKFYDEDENSRGDLSYPHCYLFTDLDIPSAQEVKNLRALAHNDDESEDVLKASDERVSMANVLFCANQIFTSKAPNFLSRRLFIVTDNDDPHGNNKSLRSAATVRAKDLYDLGVTIELFPISRPDHEFDTAKFYDDIIYKASPSDPDAPAYWQTDSKASPATGDGISLLNTLLSSINSRSVPRRAQFSNIPLELGPNFKISVSGYLLFKRQAPARNSFIWLGGEQPQIVKGVTTQIADDTARTIEKWEIKKAYKFGGDQVAFTPDEMKSLRNFGDPVIRIIGFKPLSALPFWANIKHPSFIYPSEEDFVGSTRVFSALHQTLLQDKKAALVWFIARKNASPVLGAMVAGEEKLDESGVQKFPPGMWIIPLPFADDVRQNPETALHVAPEPLIDQMRYIVQQLQLPKASYDPFKYPNPSLQWHYRILQALALDEDLPEKPEDKTVPRYRQIDKRTGHYVLSWADELEKQYAKISAHGPKSTLVKRSAKDRTSDVEDAAQKSYKKARVETDEQGVEDVVRSHYQKGSLSKLTVPVLKDFLNAHGRSAAGKKADLVERVEEYLEQK
;
A
#
# COMPACT_ATOMS: atom_id res chain seq x y z
N MET A 1 19.01 -0.23 -48.09
CA MET A 1 18.43 -1.47 -47.57
C MET A 1 18.63 -1.44 -46.08
N ALA A 2 17.66 -0.88 -45.38
CA ALA A 2 17.59 -0.79 -43.93
C ALA A 2 16.11 -1.01 -43.63
N ASP A 3 15.82 -2.21 -43.12
CA ASP A 3 14.48 -2.65 -42.77
C ASP A 3 14.15 -2.22 -41.33
N GLU A 4 12.95 -1.65 -41.21
CA GLU A 4 11.95 -1.89 -40.18
C GLU A 4 12.37 -1.91 -38.70
N ASP A 5 12.33 -0.72 -38.07
CA ASP A 5 11.81 -0.58 -36.70
C ASP A 5 10.52 0.24 -36.78
N GLN A 6 9.40 -0.46 -36.96
CA GLN A 6 8.06 0.10 -36.77
C GLN A 6 7.91 0.47 -35.30
N VAL A 7 8.07 1.76 -35.01
CA VAL A 7 7.54 2.40 -33.81
C VAL A 7 6.05 2.08 -33.76
N ARG A 8 5.67 1.09 -32.94
CA ARG A 8 4.28 0.84 -32.59
C ARG A 8 3.75 2.12 -31.96
N GLY A 9 2.83 2.77 -32.67
CA GLY A 9 2.14 3.96 -32.19
C GLY A 9 1.47 3.68 -30.86
N ASP A 10 1.82 4.51 -29.87
CA ASP A 10 1.00 4.77 -28.69
C ASP A 10 -0.27 5.51 -29.14
N ASP A 11 -1.17 4.79 -29.81
CA ASP A 11 -2.59 5.14 -29.85
C ASP A 11 -3.31 4.33 -28.76
N GLN A 12 -2.86 4.48 -27.50
CA GLN A 12 -3.74 4.26 -26.36
C GLN A 12 -4.64 5.49 -26.30
N ILE A 13 -5.80 5.35 -26.93
CA ILE A 13 -6.96 6.20 -26.69
C ILE A 13 -7.13 6.26 -25.17
N ASP A 14 -7.04 7.46 -24.62
CA ASP A 14 -7.36 7.81 -23.25
C ASP A 14 -8.82 7.43 -22.94
N GLU A 15 -9.08 6.14 -22.70
CA GLU A 15 -10.06 5.71 -21.71
C GLU A 15 -9.43 5.99 -20.33
N GLU A 16 -9.21 7.28 -20.04
CA GLU A 16 -9.31 7.77 -18.68
C GLU A 16 -10.77 7.49 -18.26
N GLU A 17 -11.06 6.26 -17.83
CA GLU A 17 -11.76 6.12 -16.56
C GLU A 17 -11.04 7.13 -15.67
N GLU A 18 -11.73 8.22 -15.29
CA GLU A 18 -11.22 9.14 -14.30
C GLU A 18 -11.07 8.30 -13.02
N GLU A 19 -9.96 7.54 -12.94
CA GLU A 19 -9.34 7.16 -11.69
C GLU A 19 -9.44 8.43 -10.87
N ILE A 20 -10.25 8.36 -9.81
CA ILE A 20 -10.41 9.39 -8.79
C ILE A 20 -9.12 10.19 -8.80
N ASP A 21 -9.12 11.42 -9.32
CA ASP A 21 -7.87 12.14 -9.60
C ASP A 21 -6.95 12.09 -8.36
N GLU A 22 -6.09 11.07 -8.32
CA GLU A 22 -5.22 10.76 -7.20
C GLU A 22 -4.05 11.73 -7.26
N SER A 23 -3.93 12.55 -8.32
CA SER A 23 -3.04 13.70 -8.39
C SER A 23 -3.47 14.82 -7.43
N GLY A 24 -4.71 14.76 -6.93
CA GLY A 24 -5.16 15.48 -5.74
C GLY A 24 -4.29 15.22 -4.50
N TYR A 25 -3.43 14.19 -4.50
CA TYR A 25 -2.30 14.04 -3.58
C TYR A 25 -1.23 15.15 -3.77
N LYS A 26 -1.61 16.43 -3.68
CA LYS A 26 -0.62 17.51 -3.47
C LYS A 26 0.13 17.22 -2.18
N THR A 27 1.40 16.86 -2.27
CA THR A 27 2.32 16.69 -1.13
C THR A 27 2.24 17.95 -0.28
N VAL A 28 1.69 17.84 0.94
CA VAL A 28 1.79 18.91 1.94
C VAL A 28 3.27 18.99 2.28
N LYS A 29 3.84 20.19 2.16
CA LYS A 29 5.23 20.38 2.53
C LYS A 29 5.34 20.21 4.04
N ASP A 30 6.24 19.35 4.46
CA ASP A 30 6.47 19.02 5.86
C ASP A 30 7.80 19.62 6.32
N ALA A 31 7.84 20.20 7.52
CA ALA A 31 9.06 20.76 8.10
C ALA A 31 9.39 20.04 9.40
N VAL A 32 10.51 19.31 9.43
CA VAL A 32 10.93 18.48 10.56
C VAL A 32 12.27 18.95 11.08
N LEU A 33 12.35 19.26 12.37
CA LEU A 33 13.60 19.59 13.04
C LEU A 33 13.94 18.49 14.05
N PHE A 34 15.09 17.83 13.88
CA PHE A 34 15.64 16.91 14.87
C PHE A 34 16.43 17.68 15.92
N ALA A 35 15.98 17.66 17.17
CA ALA A 35 16.73 18.10 18.34
C ALA A 35 17.30 16.88 19.05
N ILE A 36 18.61 16.65 18.94
CA ILE A 36 19.30 15.48 19.51
C ILE A 36 20.16 15.91 20.69
N GLU A 37 19.96 15.28 21.84
CA GLU A 37 20.80 15.51 23.02
C GLU A 37 22.19 14.90 22.84
N VAL A 38 23.21 15.69 23.14
CA VAL A 38 24.61 15.28 23.27
C VAL A 38 24.96 15.41 24.75
N SER A 39 25.00 14.27 25.44
CA SER A 39 25.36 14.16 26.85
C SER A 39 26.30 12.97 27.02
N ASP A 40 27.07 12.92 28.11
CA ASP A 40 27.95 11.78 28.39
C ASP A 40 27.19 10.45 28.37
N SER A 41 25.95 10.43 28.89
CA SER A 41 25.10 9.24 28.90
C SER A 41 24.60 8.85 27.50
N MET A 42 24.25 9.82 26.66
CA MET A 42 23.85 9.58 25.27
C MET A 42 25.02 9.17 24.36
N LEU A 43 26.25 9.55 24.71
CA LEU A 43 27.47 9.17 24.00
C LEU A 43 28.02 7.80 24.43
N THR A 44 27.61 7.27 25.58
CA THR A 44 28.07 5.94 26.03
C THR A 44 27.64 4.83 25.06
N PRO A 45 28.59 4.05 24.50
CA PRO A 45 28.26 2.94 23.61
C PRO A 45 27.50 1.83 24.35
N ARG A 46 26.47 1.27 23.71
CA ARG A 46 25.73 0.12 24.27
C ARG A 46 26.18 -1.17 23.60
N PRO A 47 26.46 -2.24 24.38
CA PRO A 47 26.88 -3.51 23.82
C PRO A 47 25.76 -4.13 22.97
N SER A 48 26.10 -4.57 21.76
CA SER A 48 25.16 -5.24 20.86
C SER A 48 24.85 -6.66 21.36
N SER A 49 23.61 -7.12 21.13
CA SER A 49 23.16 -8.47 21.48
C SER A 49 23.62 -9.53 20.46
N ASP A 50 24.17 -9.10 19.32
CA ASP A 50 24.42 -9.91 18.15
C ASP A 50 25.92 -10.06 17.88
N SER A 51 26.49 -11.21 18.27
CA SER A 51 27.93 -11.57 18.16
C SER A 51 28.59 -11.44 16.77
N LYS A 52 27.82 -11.11 15.73
CA LYS A 52 28.27 -10.93 14.33
C LYS A 52 28.35 -9.47 13.86
N LYS A 53 27.86 -8.49 14.63
CA LYS A 53 27.97 -7.06 14.31
C LYS A 53 28.71 -6.35 15.44
N SER A 54 30.00 -6.12 15.21
CA SER A 54 30.96 -5.53 16.16
C SER A 54 30.92 -3.99 16.16
N ALA A 55 29.75 -3.37 16.31
CA ALA A 55 29.68 -1.93 16.50
C ALA A 55 28.85 -1.64 17.75
N ASP A 56 29.54 -1.29 18.83
CA ASP A 56 28.91 -0.69 20.01
C ASP A 56 28.42 0.70 19.57
N GLU A 57 27.12 0.83 19.33
CA GLU A 57 26.51 2.10 18.90
C GLU A 57 26.03 2.87 20.13
N SER A 58 26.37 4.17 20.21
CA SER A 58 25.81 5.07 21.21
C SER A 58 24.39 5.51 20.81
N PRO A 59 23.53 5.86 21.79
CA PRO A 59 22.23 6.49 21.52
C PRO A 59 22.30 7.72 20.59
N THR A 60 23.29 8.60 20.76
CA THR A 60 23.48 9.76 19.87
C THR A 60 23.78 9.31 18.43
N THR A 61 24.68 8.35 18.24
CA THR A 61 24.99 7.80 16.92
C THR A 61 23.77 7.12 16.28
N ALA A 62 22.98 6.40 17.07
CA ALA A 62 21.73 5.79 16.61
C ALA A 62 20.69 6.85 16.16
N ALA A 63 20.58 7.96 16.91
CA ALA A 63 19.71 9.09 16.57
C ALA A 63 20.16 9.79 15.28
N LEU A 64 21.47 10.02 15.11
CA LEU A 64 22.06 10.59 13.89
C LEU A 64 21.85 9.69 12.67
N LYS A 65 22.08 8.38 12.81
CA LYS A 65 21.77 7.39 11.76
C LYS A 65 20.28 7.39 11.41
N CYS A 66 19.42 7.56 12.40
CA CYS A 66 17.98 7.66 12.18
C CYS A 66 17.59 8.93 11.40
N ALA A 67 18.15 10.09 11.76
CA ALA A 67 17.96 11.34 11.03
C ALA A 67 18.46 11.23 9.58
N TYR A 68 19.64 10.65 9.39
CA TYR A 68 20.23 10.35 8.09
C TYR A 68 19.33 9.44 7.24
N HIS A 69 18.83 8.34 7.79
CA HIS A 69 17.92 7.44 7.08
C HIS A 69 16.61 8.14 6.70
N LEU A 70 16.08 8.99 7.57
CA LEU A 70 14.87 9.77 7.26
C LEU A 70 15.12 10.77 6.13
N MET A 71 16.25 11.50 6.16
CA MET A 71 16.63 12.42 5.09
C MET A 71 16.72 11.70 3.75
N GLN A 72 17.37 10.53 3.71
CA GLN A 72 17.46 9.72 2.50
C GLN A 72 16.09 9.30 1.99
N GLN A 73 15.23 8.79 2.88
CA GLN A 73 13.88 8.39 2.52
C GLN A 73 13.05 9.57 1.99
N ARG A 74 13.22 10.77 2.57
CA ARG A 74 12.44 11.97 2.24
C ARG A 74 12.89 12.68 0.96
N ILE A 75 14.19 12.73 0.66
CA ILE A 75 14.70 13.18 -0.65
C ILE A 75 13.99 12.43 -1.78
N ILE A 76 13.77 11.14 -1.55
CA ILE A 76 13.16 10.22 -2.48
C ILE A 76 11.62 10.35 -2.50
N SER A 77 10.98 10.30 -1.34
CA SER A 77 9.51 10.20 -1.25
C SER A 77 8.81 11.54 -1.37
N ASN A 78 9.39 12.61 -0.82
CA ASN A 78 8.81 13.95 -0.73
C ASN A 78 9.90 15.03 -0.87
N PRO A 79 10.32 15.40 -2.10
CA PRO A 79 11.48 16.28 -2.31
C PRO A 79 11.23 17.76 -1.93
N ARG A 80 10.08 18.09 -1.34
CA ARG A 80 9.72 19.45 -0.90
C ARG A 80 9.67 19.58 0.61
N ASP A 81 9.94 18.50 1.33
CA ASP A 81 10.00 18.52 2.80
C ASP A 81 11.33 19.13 3.23
N MET A 82 11.29 19.90 4.31
CA MET A 82 12.47 20.51 4.94
C MET A 82 12.87 19.69 6.15
N ILE A 83 14.16 19.42 6.29
CA ILE A 83 14.70 18.66 7.42
C ILE A 83 15.92 19.38 7.97
N GLY A 84 15.90 19.70 9.27
CA GLY A 84 17.04 20.25 9.99
C GLY A 84 17.52 19.33 11.10
N VAL A 85 18.77 19.51 11.53
CA VAL A 85 19.40 18.80 12.66
C VAL A 85 20.04 19.82 13.59
N LEU A 86 19.50 19.91 14.81
CA LEU A 86 19.97 20.68 15.93
C LEU A 86 20.52 19.72 16.99
N LEU A 87 21.79 19.87 17.34
CA LEU A 87 22.40 19.20 18.47
C LEU A 87 22.34 20.14 19.67
N TYR A 88 21.98 19.63 20.84
CA TYR A 88 22.00 20.41 22.08
C TYR A 88 22.71 19.64 23.17
N GLY A 89 23.38 20.35 24.08
CA GLY A 89 24.29 19.71 25.05
C GLY A 89 25.73 19.65 24.58
N THR A 90 26.04 20.24 23.42
CA THR A 90 27.39 20.29 22.88
C THR A 90 28.24 21.33 23.60
N GLN A 91 29.53 21.07 23.71
CA GLN A 91 30.51 22.06 24.19
C GLN A 91 30.52 23.28 23.27
N ALA A 92 30.58 23.03 21.96
CA ALA A 92 30.53 24.06 20.94
C ALA A 92 29.11 24.61 20.75
N SER A 93 28.98 25.92 20.52
CA SER A 93 27.72 26.56 20.13
C SER A 93 27.81 27.15 18.72
N LYS A 94 26.82 26.87 17.88
CA LYS A 94 26.75 27.39 16.50
C LYS A 94 25.32 27.64 16.09
N PHE A 95 25.00 28.87 15.71
CA PHE A 95 23.66 29.23 15.21
C PHE A 95 23.76 30.27 14.09
N TYR A 96 23.45 29.86 12.85
CA TYR A 96 23.63 30.69 11.65
C TYR A 96 25.03 31.33 11.57
N ASP A 97 25.12 32.66 11.43
CA ASP A 97 26.38 33.41 11.31
C ASP A 97 27.01 33.76 12.68
N GLU A 98 26.45 33.25 13.78
CA GLU A 98 27.01 33.39 15.13
C GLU A 98 27.85 32.16 15.48
N ASP A 99 29.17 32.30 15.34
CA ASP A 99 30.17 31.37 15.87
C ASP A 99 30.68 31.87 17.24
N GLU A 100 31.35 31.01 18.02
CA GLU A 100 32.00 31.38 19.30
C GLU A 100 33.03 32.51 19.19
N ASN A 101 33.47 32.82 17.96
CA ASN A 101 34.39 33.93 17.66
C ASN A 101 33.67 35.26 17.36
N SER A 102 32.34 35.28 17.30
CA SER A 102 31.54 36.49 17.11
C SER A 102 31.54 37.33 18.39
N ARG A 103 31.83 38.64 18.26
CA ARG A 103 31.90 39.57 19.40
C ARG A 103 30.49 39.88 19.94
N GLY A 104 29.98 39.02 20.82
CA GLY A 104 28.71 39.17 21.56
C GLY A 104 28.46 37.97 22.49
N ASP A 105 27.49 38.08 23.41
CA ASP A 105 26.97 36.89 24.11
C ASP A 105 26.32 35.97 23.07
N LEU A 106 26.62 34.66 23.14
CA LEU A 106 26.01 33.65 22.27
C LEU A 106 24.48 33.68 22.45
N SER A 107 23.72 33.86 21.36
CA SER A 107 22.25 33.89 21.42
C SER A 107 21.67 32.59 21.99
N TYR A 108 22.35 31.46 21.77
CA TYR A 108 21.92 30.13 22.22
C TYR A 108 23.13 29.27 22.67
N PRO A 109 23.50 29.31 23.96
CA PRO A 109 24.61 28.51 24.47
C PRO A 109 24.30 27.00 24.41
N HIS A 110 25.31 26.20 24.07
CA HIS A 110 25.27 24.73 23.96
C HIS A 110 24.24 24.19 22.97
N CYS A 111 23.90 25.00 21.97
CA CYS A 111 23.07 24.64 20.83
C CYS A 111 23.92 24.72 19.56
N TYR A 112 24.05 23.61 18.85
CA TYR A 112 24.81 23.51 17.61
C TYR A 112 23.88 23.12 16.46
N LEU A 113 23.57 24.07 15.59
CA LEU A 113 22.82 23.83 14.37
C LEU A 113 23.74 23.17 13.33
N PHE A 114 23.65 21.85 13.22
CA PHE A 114 24.48 21.07 12.28
C PHE A 114 23.96 21.18 10.84
N THR A 115 22.65 21.07 10.68
CA THR A 115 21.97 21.25 9.39
C THR A 115 20.79 22.17 9.59
N ASP A 116 20.74 23.26 8.83
CA ASP A 116 19.65 24.22 8.85
C ASP A 116 18.36 23.58 8.32
N LEU A 117 17.20 24.19 8.61
CA LEU A 117 15.92 23.69 8.16
C LEU A 117 15.70 24.07 6.68
N ASP A 118 16.13 23.20 5.77
CA ASP A 118 15.94 23.35 4.33
C ASP A 118 15.68 21.99 3.65
N ILE A 119 15.45 22.00 2.33
CA ILE A 119 15.31 20.81 1.51
C ILE A 119 16.66 20.08 1.53
N PRO A 120 16.70 18.82 1.99
CA PRO A 120 17.95 18.09 2.21
C PRO A 120 18.72 17.91 0.90
N SER A 121 19.97 18.37 0.89
CA SER A 121 20.90 18.23 -0.22
C SER A 121 21.76 16.96 -0.07
N ALA A 122 22.33 16.48 -1.18
CA ALA A 122 23.24 15.34 -1.14
C ALA A 122 24.49 15.60 -0.28
N GLN A 123 24.97 16.85 -0.23
CA GLN A 123 26.12 17.24 0.59
C GLN A 123 25.80 17.15 2.09
N GLU A 124 24.65 17.67 2.53
CA GLU A 124 24.24 17.56 3.93
C GLU A 124 24.06 16.10 4.37
N VAL A 125 23.55 15.25 3.48
CA VAL A 125 23.45 13.80 3.74
C VAL A 125 24.84 13.16 3.86
N LYS A 126 25.83 13.57 3.04
CA LYS A 126 27.23 13.11 3.17
C LYS A 126 27.83 13.56 4.51
N ASN A 127 27.62 14.82 4.88
CA ASN A 127 28.15 15.39 6.14
C ASN A 127 27.55 14.70 7.36
N LEU A 128 26.22 14.50 7.38
CA LEU A 128 25.54 13.80 8.47
C LEU A 128 25.96 12.33 8.55
N ARG A 129 26.26 11.69 7.40
CA ARG A 129 26.80 10.34 7.37
C ARG A 129 28.20 10.26 7.98
N ALA A 130 29.08 11.20 7.65
CA ALA A 130 30.43 11.27 8.20
C ALA A 130 30.37 11.45 9.73
N LEU A 131 29.51 12.36 10.20
CA LEU A 131 29.25 12.56 11.62
C LEU A 131 28.73 11.28 12.31
N ALA A 132 27.83 10.53 11.65
CA ALA A 132 27.25 9.30 12.19
C ALA A 132 28.17 8.07 12.15
N HIS A 133 29.27 8.11 11.39
CA HIS A 133 30.25 7.01 11.30
C HIS A 133 31.53 7.28 12.09
N ASN A 134 31.57 8.38 12.87
CA ASN A 134 32.71 8.82 13.65
C ASN A 134 33.99 8.99 12.82
N ASP A 135 33.89 9.67 11.67
CA ASP A 135 35.10 10.15 10.96
C ASP A 135 35.78 11.26 11.79
N ASP A 136 37.08 11.54 11.60
CA ASP A 136 37.93 12.40 12.47
C ASP A 136 37.35 13.80 12.82
N GLU A 137 36.39 14.34 12.06
CA GLU A 137 35.69 15.62 12.34
C GLU A 137 34.55 15.52 13.38
N SER A 138 34.09 14.30 13.69
CA SER A 138 33.01 14.05 14.66
C SER A 138 33.40 14.32 16.10
N GLU A 139 34.67 14.13 16.45
CA GLU A 139 35.17 14.30 17.81
C GLU A 139 35.16 15.76 18.27
N ASP A 140 35.10 16.73 17.37
CA ASP A 140 35.05 18.14 17.75
C ASP A 140 33.62 18.66 17.97
N VAL A 141 32.64 18.08 17.26
CA VAL A 141 31.22 18.51 17.37
C VAL A 141 30.47 17.71 18.44
N LEU A 142 30.77 16.41 18.60
CA LEU A 142 30.07 15.51 19.53
C LEU A 142 30.68 15.48 20.95
N LYS A 143 31.26 16.59 21.41
CA LYS A 143 31.71 16.75 22.80
C LYS A 143 30.56 17.26 23.66
N ALA A 144 30.25 16.53 24.73
CA ALA A 144 29.28 16.96 25.71
C ALA A 144 29.80 18.20 26.48
N SER A 145 28.89 19.12 26.80
CA SER A 145 29.17 20.27 27.66
C SER A 145 29.17 19.86 29.14
N ASP A 146 30.06 20.47 29.92
CA ASP A 146 30.05 20.37 31.38
C ASP A 146 28.85 21.11 32.00
N GLU A 147 28.29 22.09 31.28
CA GLU A 147 27.15 22.89 31.73
C GLU A 147 25.81 22.30 31.25
N ARG A 148 24.80 22.35 32.12
CA ARG A 148 23.45 21.89 31.77
C ARG A 148 22.76 22.86 30.84
N VAL A 149 22.27 22.35 29.72
CA VAL A 149 21.54 23.14 28.73
C VAL A 149 20.14 23.49 29.22
N SER A 150 19.74 24.74 28.99
CA SER A 150 18.39 25.18 29.28
C SER A 150 17.43 24.76 28.16
N MET A 151 16.42 23.94 28.46
CA MET A 151 15.39 23.56 27.48
C MET A 151 14.62 24.78 26.94
N ALA A 152 14.48 25.85 27.74
CA ALA A 152 13.90 27.10 27.25
C ALA A 152 14.71 27.69 26.07
N ASN A 153 16.04 27.55 26.08
CA ASN A 153 16.90 28.02 24.99
C ASN A 153 16.77 27.11 23.77
N VAL A 154 16.72 25.79 23.95
CA VAL A 154 16.53 24.82 22.86
C VAL A 154 15.19 25.04 22.15
N LEU A 155 14.10 25.19 22.91
CA LEU A 155 12.77 25.44 22.36
C LEU A 155 12.67 26.81 21.69
N PHE A 156 13.35 27.83 22.24
CA PHE A 156 13.40 29.16 21.62
C PHE A 156 14.21 29.15 20.32
N CYS A 157 15.34 28.44 20.29
CA CYS A 157 16.14 28.20 19.09
C CYS A 157 15.29 27.53 18.00
N ALA A 158 14.56 26.45 18.35
CA ALA A 158 13.64 25.79 17.43
C ALA A 158 12.55 26.74 16.90
N ASN A 159 11.98 27.58 17.77
CA ASN A 159 10.97 28.57 17.38
C ASN A 159 11.51 29.57 16.35
N GLN A 160 12.72 30.07 16.56
CA GLN A 160 13.42 30.97 15.62
C GLN A 160 13.62 30.30 14.25
N ILE A 161 14.02 29.02 14.23
CA ILE A 161 14.23 28.24 12.99
C ILE A 161 12.90 28.08 12.24
N PHE A 162 11.82 27.65 12.91
CA PHE A 162 10.52 27.47 12.25
C PHE A 162 9.93 28.78 11.74
N THR A 163 10.09 29.87 12.48
CA THR A 163 9.59 31.20 12.09
C THR A 163 10.34 31.76 10.88
N SER A 164 11.65 31.53 10.80
CA SER A 164 12.49 32.05 9.70
C SER A 164 12.38 31.23 8.42
N LYS A 165 12.40 29.90 8.52
CA LYS A 165 12.50 29.00 7.35
C LYS A 165 11.18 28.37 6.91
N ALA A 166 10.30 28.07 7.86
CA ALA A 166 9.06 27.33 7.61
C ALA A 166 7.74 28.11 7.88
N PRO A 167 7.63 29.45 7.66
CA PRO A 167 6.43 30.20 8.02
C PRO A 167 5.19 29.84 7.17
N ASN A 168 5.39 29.25 5.99
CA ASN A 168 4.32 28.85 5.06
C ASN A 168 4.05 27.33 5.06
N PHE A 169 4.63 26.58 6.01
CA PHE A 169 4.41 25.14 6.13
C PHE A 169 3.19 24.88 7.01
N LEU A 170 2.30 24.01 6.54
CA LEU A 170 1.10 23.59 7.27
C LEU A 170 1.43 22.56 8.36
N SER A 171 2.47 21.75 8.13
CA SER A 171 2.95 20.75 9.09
C SER A 171 4.37 21.12 9.53
N ARG A 172 4.54 21.35 10.83
CA ARG A 172 5.81 21.68 11.48
C ARG A 172 5.98 20.79 12.70
N ARG A 173 7.09 20.08 12.80
CA ARG A 173 7.32 19.12 13.89
C ARG A 173 8.73 19.21 14.44
N LEU A 174 8.82 19.24 15.77
CA LEU A 174 10.06 19.19 16.51
C LEU A 174 10.22 17.81 17.13
N PHE A 175 11.24 17.06 16.71
CA PHE A 175 11.56 15.74 17.25
C PHE A 175 12.65 15.87 18.30
N ILE A 176 12.34 15.58 19.56
CA ILE A 176 13.30 15.63 20.66
C ILE A 176 13.76 14.22 20.99
N VAL A 177 15.06 13.95 20.90
CA VAL A 177 15.68 12.65 21.21
C VAL A 177 16.61 12.82 22.42
N THR A 178 16.30 12.13 23.52
CA THR A 178 16.92 12.38 24.84
C THR A 178 16.81 11.17 25.76
N ASP A 179 17.79 11.00 26.66
CA ASP A 179 17.77 10.04 27.76
C ASP A 179 17.62 10.69 29.16
N ASN A 180 17.42 12.01 29.17
CA ASN A 180 17.27 12.85 30.34
C ASN A 180 15.81 13.23 30.56
N ASP A 181 15.19 12.62 31.56
CA ASP A 181 13.77 12.79 31.90
C ASP A 181 13.47 14.03 32.75
N ASP A 182 14.50 14.62 33.38
CA ASP A 182 14.38 15.82 34.22
C ASP A 182 15.54 16.81 33.98
N PRO A 183 15.53 17.54 32.84
CA PRO A 183 16.63 18.42 32.45
C PRO A 183 16.86 19.59 33.43
N HIS A 184 15.83 20.04 34.16
CA HIS A 184 15.90 21.20 35.06
C HIS A 184 15.89 20.86 36.55
N GLY A 185 15.67 19.60 36.93
CA GLY A 185 15.62 19.19 38.32
C GLY A 185 14.60 19.99 39.13
N ASN A 186 15.02 20.43 40.31
CA ASN A 186 14.17 21.22 41.21
C ASN A 186 14.04 22.72 40.82
N ASN A 187 14.62 23.16 39.69
CA ASN A 187 14.66 24.58 39.34
C ASN A 187 13.36 25.04 38.66
N LYS A 188 12.40 25.48 39.47
CA LYS A 188 11.04 25.85 39.03
C LYS A 188 11.02 26.98 38.00
N SER A 189 11.94 27.94 38.08
CA SER A 189 11.99 29.07 37.14
C SER A 189 12.31 28.61 35.72
N LEU A 190 13.34 27.79 35.55
CA LEU A 190 13.74 27.22 34.25
C LEU A 190 12.65 26.30 33.68
N ARG A 191 12.02 25.47 34.54
CA ARG A 191 10.87 24.66 34.13
C ARG A 191 9.72 25.52 33.61
N SER A 192 9.33 26.56 34.36
CA SER A 192 8.27 27.47 33.92
C SER A 192 8.61 28.21 32.63
N ALA A 193 9.88 28.59 32.44
CA ALA A 193 10.34 29.21 31.21
C ALA A 193 10.24 28.24 30.02
N ALA A 194 10.64 26.98 30.19
CA ALA A 194 10.52 25.96 29.15
C ALA A 194 9.05 25.69 28.78
N THR A 195 8.14 25.62 29.75
CA THR A 195 6.70 25.46 29.50
C THR A 195 6.12 26.64 28.70
N VAL A 196 6.53 27.88 29.01
CA VAL A 196 6.10 29.05 28.23
C VAL A 196 6.60 28.96 26.79
N ARG A 197 7.87 28.59 26.56
CA ARG A 197 8.41 28.43 25.20
C ARG A 197 7.78 27.27 24.43
N ALA A 198 7.41 26.20 25.12
CA ALA A 198 6.65 25.11 24.53
C ALA A 198 5.27 25.56 24.06
N LYS A 199 4.60 26.42 24.85
CA LYS A 199 3.35 27.05 24.46
C LYS A 199 3.51 27.92 23.21
N ASP A 200 4.57 28.73 23.16
CA ASP A 200 4.85 29.58 21.99
C ASP A 200 4.99 28.73 20.70
N LEU A 201 5.60 27.55 20.79
CA LEU A 201 5.70 26.59 19.68
C LEU A 201 4.34 26.00 19.30
N TYR A 202 3.51 25.64 20.28
CA TYR A 202 2.15 25.14 20.04
C TYR A 202 1.28 26.19 19.35
N ASP A 203 1.31 27.43 19.84
CA ASP A 203 0.58 28.57 19.27
C ASP A 203 1.08 28.89 17.84
N LEU A 204 2.35 28.59 17.52
CA LEU A 204 2.92 28.67 16.16
C LEU A 204 2.46 27.51 15.24
N GLY A 205 1.80 26.48 15.78
CA GLY A 205 1.38 25.27 15.07
C GLY A 205 2.49 24.23 14.93
N VAL A 206 3.53 24.28 15.77
CA VAL A 206 4.60 23.27 15.82
C VAL A 206 4.20 22.16 16.79
N THR A 207 4.20 20.92 16.31
CA THR A 207 3.97 19.74 17.17
C THR A 207 5.29 19.23 17.74
N ILE A 208 5.40 19.16 19.06
CA ILE A 208 6.58 18.59 19.74
C ILE A 208 6.37 17.10 19.93
N GLU A 209 7.29 16.29 19.42
CA GLU A 209 7.29 14.84 19.60
C GLU A 209 8.55 14.37 20.32
N LEU A 210 8.36 13.64 21.42
CA LEU A 210 9.45 13.09 22.21
C LEU A 210 9.75 11.64 21.80
N PHE A 211 11.04 11.35 21.71
CA PHE A 211 11.62 10.03 21.53
C PHE A 211 12.49 9.69 22.74
N PRO A 212 11.88 9.15 23.82
CA PRO A 212 12.57 8.88 25.07
C PRO A 212 13.43 7.62 24.98
N ILE A 213 14.66 7.71 25.48
CA ILE A 213 15.63 6.61 25.52
C ILE A 213 15.87 6.21 26.98
N SER A 214 15.50 4.98 27.34
CA SER A 214 15.78 4.47 28.69
C SER A 214 17.26 4.11 28.84
N ARG A 215 17.80 4.29 30.05
CA ARG A 215 19.15 3.85 30.43
C ARG A 215 19.11 2.46 31.08
N PRO A 216 20.20 1.67 31.03
CA PRO A 216 20.26 0.35 31.68
C PRO A 216 19.81 0.37 33.14
N ASP A 217 20.15 1.44 33.86
CA ASP A 217 19.88 1.59 35.30
C ASP A 217 18.65 2.47 35.60
N HIS A 218 18.00 3.06 34.58
CA HIS A 218 16.93 4.04 34.78
C HIS A 218 15.91 4.02 33.63
N GLU A 219 14.65 3.74 33.97
CA GLU A 219 13.53 3.82 33.04
C GLU A 219 13.08 5.29 32.88
N PHE A 220 12.87 5.72 31.63
CA PHE A 220 12.54 7.12 31.34
C PHE A 220 11.13 7.49 31.81
N ASP A 221 11.00 8.49 32.68
CA ASP A 221 9.73 8.95 33.24
C ASP A 221 9.28 10.30 32.66
N THR A 222 8.28 10.27 31.77
CA THR A 222 7.77 11.50 31.11
C THR A 222 7.05 12.44 32.07
N ALA A 223 6.53 11.95 33.21
CA ALA A 223 5.75 12.74 34.15
C ALA A 223 6.59 13.78 34.89
N LYS A 224 7.93 13.61 34.93
CA LYS A 224 8.82 14.53 35.63
C LYS A 224 8.88 15.91 34.98
N PHE A 225 8.87 15.98 33.65
CA PHE A 225 9.05 17.24 32.91
C PHE A 225 8.27 17.30 31.59
N TYR A 226 8.39 16.30 30.73
CA TYR A 226 7.90 16.38 29.34
C TYR A 226 6.37 16.38 29.21
N ASP A 227 5.65 15.81 30.18
CA ASP A 227 4.18 15.88 30.23
C ASP A 227 3.65 17.32 30.31
N ASP A 228 4.43 18.28 30.82
CA ASP A 228 4.06 19.70 30.87
C ASP A 228 4.31 20.45 29.54
N ILE A 229 5.15 19.89 28.66
CA ILE A 229 5.63 20.52 27.43
C ILE A 229 4.96 19.92 26.19
N ILE A 230 4.66 18.63 26.24
CA ILE A 230 3.99 17.92 25.15
C ILE A 230 2.49 18.12 25.31
N TYR A 231 1.92 18.99 24.49
CA TYR A 231 0.47 19.19 24.42
C TYR A 231 -0.21 17.91 23.91
N LYS A 232 -0.79 17.15 24.84
CA LYS A 232 -1.65 15.99 24.54
C LYS A 232 -3.01 16.52 24.07
N ALA A 233 -3.59 15.90 23.06
CA ALA A 233 -4.92 16.25 22.57
C ALA A 233 -5.95 16.14 23.71
N SER A 234 -6.45 17.29 24.18
CA SER A 234 -7.62 17.31 25.06
C SER A 234 -8.86 17.15 24.18
N PRO A 235 -9.85 16.31 24.55
CA PRO A 235 -11.13 16.19 23.84
C PRO A 235 -11.92 17.50 23.68
N SER A 236 -11.44 18.60 24.27
CA SER A 236 -12.04 19.93 24.25
C SER A 236 -11.47 20.86 23.17
N ASP A 237 -10.38 20.49 22.50
CA ASP A 237 -9.74 21.32 21.46
C ASP A 237 -9.94 20.69 20.07
N PRO A 238 -10.82 21.24 19.21
CA PRO A 238 -11.10 20.72 17.87
C PRO A 238 -9.94 20.90 16.87
N ASP A 239 -8.98 21.79 17.14
CA ASP A 239 -7.79 22.01 16.29
C ASP A 239 -6.57 21.19 16.74
N ALA A 240 -6.66 20.50 17.89
CA ALA A 240 -5.57 19.65 18.37
C ALA A 240 -5.41 18.42 17.47
N PRO A 241 -4.20 18.11 16.95
CA PRO A 241 -3.96 16.92 16.15
C PRO A 241 -4.38 15.67 16.96
N ALA A 242 -5.26 14.86 16.38
CA ALA A 242 -5.87 13.70 17.04
C ALA A 242 -4.84 12.62 17.41
N TYR A 243 -4.12 12.80 18.50
CA TYR A 243 -3.31 11.79 19.15
C TYR A 243 -4.23 10.89 19.97
N TRP A 244 -4.76 9.85 19.32
CA TRP A 244 -5.31 8.70 20.02
C TRP A 244 -4.17 8.01 20.76
N GLN A 245 -4.38 7.72 22.04
CA GLN A 245 -3.41 7.15 22.98
C GLN A 245 -2.46 6.17 22.29
N THR A 246 -1.18 6.48 22.36
CA THR A 246 -0.16 5.44 22.46
C THR A 246 0.81 5.98 23.47
N ASP A 247 0.82 5.37 24.66
CA ASP A 247 1.95 5.47 25.56
C ASP A 247 3.20 5.28 24.70
N SER A 248 3.97 6.36 24.51
CA SER A 248 5.34 6.25 24.05
C SER A 248 6.06 5.47 25.14
N LYS A 249 5.90 4.13 25.13
CA LYS A 249 6.70 3.24 25.95
C LYS A 249 8.12 3.59 25.61
N ALA A 250 8.85 4.05 26.62
CA ALA A 250 10.25 4.37 26.46
C ALA A 250 10.95 3.19 25.78
N SER A 251 11.85 3.47 24.84
CA SER A 251 12.59 2.39 24.20
C SER A 251 13.25 1.56 25.31
N PRO A 252 13.09 0.23 25.32
CA PRO A 252 13.52 -0.60 26.44
C PRO A 252 15.02 -0.43 26.68
N ALA A 253 15.40 -0.28 27.95
CA ALA A 253 16.78 -0.11 28.40
C ALA A 253 17.72 -1.25 27.94
N THR A 254 17.15 -2.43 27.70
CA THR A 254 17.84 -3.67 27.30
C THR A 254 17.90 -3.89 25.79
N GLY A 255 17.47 -2.92 24.97
CA GLY A 255 17.54 -3.01 23.52
C GLY A 255 18.94 -2.73 22.98
N ASP A 256 19.40 -3.58 22.06
CA ASP A 256 20.56 -3.35 21.18
C ASP A 256 20.46 -1.96 20.51
N GLY A 257 21.57 -1.26 20.25
CA GLY A 257 21.57 0.06 19.58
C GLY A 257 20.84 0.02 18.23
N ILE A 258 20.90 -1.12 17.54
CA ILE A 258 20.15 -1.38 16.30
C ILE A 258 18.64 -1.54 16.55
N SER A 259 18.25 -2.13 17.68
CA SER A 259 16.84 -2.24 18.07
C SER A 259 16.25 -0.88 18.45
N LEU A 260 17.05 -0.02 19.08
CA LEU A 260 16.72 1.37 19.36
C LEU A 260 16.52 2.14 18.05
N LEU A 261 17.45 2.02 17.10
CA LEU A 261 17.34 2.62 15.78
C LEU A 261 16.10 2.15 15.02
N ASN A 262 15.80 0.85 15.01
CA ASN A 262 14.60 0.32 14.36
C ASN A 262 13.31 0.80 15.03
N THR A 263 13.31 0.88 16.36
CA THR A 263 12.18 1.40 17.14
C THR A 263 11.96 2.88 16.83
N LEU A 264 13.02 3.69 16.84
CA LEU A 264 12.99 5.10 16.47
C LEU A 264 12.51 5.28 15.02
N LEU A 265 13.07 4.55 14.05
CA LEU A 265 12.62 4.60 12.66
C LEU A 265 11.15 4.21 12.52
N SER A 266 10.68 3.20 13.25
CA SER A 266 9.26 2.79 13.21
C SER A 266 8.35 3.86 13.82
N SER A 267 8.76 4.45 14.96
CA SER A 267 7.99 5.48 15.65
C SER A 267 8.00 6.80 14.90
N ILE A 268 9.10 7.13 14.22
CA ILE A 268 9.16 8.30 13.37
C ILE A 268 8.33 8.05 12.11
N ASN A 269 8.49 6.91 11.43
CA ASN A 269 7.71 6.63 10.23
C ASN A 269 6.20 6.66 10.48
N SER A 270 5.72 6.13 11.62
CA SER A 270 4.30 6.16 11.98
C SER A 270 3.76 7.56 12.26
N ARG A 271 4.63 8.51 12.67
CA ARG A 271 4.28 9.91 12.95
C ARG A 271 4.61 10.88 11.81
N SER A 272 5.45 10.43 10.88
CA SER A 272 6.05 11.28 9.85
C SER A 272 5.07 11.69 8.74
N VAL A 273 3.90 11.05 8.59
CA VAL A 273 2.93 11.39 7.54
C VAL A 273 1.64 11.94 8.16
N PRO A 274 1.23 13.17 7.83
CA PRO A 274 -0.03 13.71 8.33
C PRO A 274 -1.21 12.88 7.82
N ARG A 275 -2.23 12.67 8.67
CA ARG A 275 -3.45 11.96 8.31
C ARG A 275 -4.19 12.73 7.22
N ARG A 276 -4.27 12.17 6.02
CA ARG A 276 -4.95 12.81 4.90
C ARG A 276 -6.24 12.08 4.54
N ALA A 277 -7.36 12.77 4.69
CA ALA A 277 -8.63 12.29 4.19
C ALA A 277 -8.65 12.31 2.66
N GLN A 278 -9.01 11.18 2.04
CA GLN A 278 -9.36 11.07 0.62
C GLN A 278 -10.65 11.84 0.31
N PHE A 279 -11.59 11.81 1.26
CA PHE A 279 -12.79 12.62 1.27
C PHE A 279 -13.12 12.97 2.73
N SER A 280 -13.49 14.21 2.98
CA SER A 280 -13.84 14.71 4.31
C SER A 280 -15.33 14.97 4.41
N ASN A 281 -15.88 14.76 5.61
CA ASN A 281 -17.24 15.15 5.99
C ASN A 281 -18.34 14.64 5.03
N ILE A 282 -18.25 13.38 4.62
CA ILE A 282 -19.33 12.74 3.85
C ILE A 282 -20.42 12.25 4.81
N PRO A 283 -21.70 12.51 4.50
CA PRO A 283 -22.80 11.96 5.28
C PRO A 283 -22.90 10.45 5.11
N LEU A 284 -22.77 9.71 6.22
CA LEU A 284 -23.16 8.31 6.34
C LEU A 284 -24.64 8.25 6.75
N GLU A 285 -25.50 7.85 5.81
CA GLU A 285 -26.94 7.69 6.03
C GLU A 285 -27.25 6.27 6.52
N LEU A 286 -27.68 6.15 7.77
CA LEU A 286 -28.17 4.87 8.33
C LEU A 286 -29.65 4.65 8.04
N GLY A 287 -30.40 5.75 7.84
CA GLY A 287 -31.81 5.75 7.52
C GLY A 287 -32.30 7.16 7.16
N PRO A 288 -33.58 7.31 6.80
CA PRO A 288 -34.16 8.61 6.47
C PRO A 288 -33.97 9.59 7.64
N ASN A 289 -33.38 10.76 7.36
CA ASN A 289 -33.06 11.80 8.35
C ASN A 289 -32.09 11.38 9.47
N PHE A 290 -31.46 10.20 9.38
CA PHE A 290 -30.45 9.75 10.34
C PHE A 290 -29.10 9.65 9.65
N LYS A 291 -28.31 10.72 9.80
CA LYS A 291 -27.00 10.90 9.16
C LYS A 291 -25.94 11.21 10.20
N ILE A 292 -24.74 10.69 9.98
CA ILE A 292 -23.54 11.05 10.73
C ILE A 292 -22.44 11.47 9.77
N SER A 293 -21.45 12.22 10.25
CA SER A 293 -20.31 12.61 9.41
C SER A 293 -19.17 11.60 9.53
N VAL A 294 -18.60 11.22 8.38
CA VAL A 294 -17.42 10.37 8.30
C VAL A 294 -16.40 10.93 7.31
N SER A 295 -15.14 10.72 7.63
CA SER A 295 -14.00 11.02 6.75
C SER A 295 -13.38 9.72 6.27
N GLY A 296 -13.06 9.66 4.98
CA GLY A 296 -12.42 8.51 4.35
C GLY A 296 -10.93 8.71 4.18
N TYR A 297 -10.15 7.67 4.38
CA TYR A 297 -8.70 7.62 4.30
C TYR A 297 -8.26 6.46 3.41
N LEU A 298 -7.15 6.65 2.70
CA LEU A 298 -6.55 5.61 1.89
C LEU A 298 -5.30 5.06 2.60
N LEU A 299 -5.43 3.91 3.26
CA LEU A 299 -4.30 3.29 3.97
C LEU A 299 -3.35 2.56 3.01
N PHE A 300 -3.87 2.04 1.91
CA PHE A 300 -3.09 1.30 0.93
C PHE A 300 -3.08 2.05 -0.39
N LYS A 301 -1.93 2.59 -0.76
CA LYS A 301 -1.70 3.22 -2.06
C LYS A 301 -0.59 2.48 -2.80
N ARG A 302 -0.81 2.18 -4.08
CA ARG A 302 0.24 1.67 -4.94
C ARG A 302 1.31 2.74 -5.10
N GLN A 303 2.52 2.45 -4.64
CA GLN A 303 3.67 3.30 -4.92
C GLN A 303 4.13 3.06 -6.36
N ALA A 304 4.31 4.15 -7.10
CA ALA A 304 4.89 4.15 -8.43
C ALA A 304 5.96 5.26 -8.49
N PRO A 305 6.99 5.14 -9.34
CA PRO A 305 7.95 6.21 -9.54
C PRO A 305 7.20 7.42 -10.11
N ALA A 306 7.03 8.47 -9.32
CA ALA A 306 6.41 9.72 -9.78
C ALA A 306 7.49 10.68 -10.25
N ARG A 307 7.37 11.17 -11.49
CA ARG A 307 8.23 12.25 -11.96
C ARG A 307 7.74 13.57 -11.35
N ASN A 308 8.49 14.09 -10.39
CA ASN A 308 8.09 15.30 -9.64
C ASN A 308 8.37 16.61 -10.40
N SER A 309 9.33 16.62 -11.32
CA SER A 309 9.70 17.80 -12.11
C SER A 309 10.26 17.42 -13.47
N PHE A 310 10.11 18.33 -14.43
CA PHE A 310 10.84 18.29 -15.69
C PHE A 310 12.16 19.02 -15.50
N ILE A 311 13.27 18.41 -15.90
CA ILE A 311 14.60 19.00 -15.81
C ILE A 311 15.09 19.21 -17.24
N TRP A 312 15.48 20.45 -17.55
CA TRP A 312 16.15 20.77 -18.80
C TRP A 312 17.66 20.66 -18.60
N LEU A 313 18.27 19.79 -19.42
CA LEU A 313 19.71 19.49 -19.40
C LEU A 313 20.46 20.11 -20.59
N GLY A 314 19.80 20.98 -21.36
CA GLY A 314 20.38 21.57 -22.58
C GLY A 314 21.37 22.71 -22.34
N GLY A 315 21.59 23.13 -21.08
CA GLY A 315 22.49 24.22 -20.71
C GLY A 315 23.56 23.78 -19.70
N GLU A 316 24.40 24.72 -19.26
CA GLU A 316 25.50 24.46 -18.32
C GLU A 316 25.02 23.99 -16.93
N GLN A 317 23.82 24.42 -16.51
CA GLN A 317 23.20 24.00 -15.26
C GLN A 317 21.82 23.39 -15.51
N PRO A 318 21.48 22.29 -14.83
CA PRO A 318 20.14 21.69 -14.90
C PRO A 318 19.10 22.67 -14.32
N GLN A 319 18.05 22.96 -15.08
CA GLN A 319 16.98 23.87 -14.66
C GLN A 319 15.61 23.16 -14.60
N ILE A 320 14.79 23.52 -13.62
CA ILE A 320 13.42 23.00 -13.51
C ILE A 320 12.51 23.72 -14.49
N VAL A 321 11.83 22.96 -15.35
CA VAL A 321 10.93 23.50 -16.38
C VAL A 321 9.48 23.50 -15.90
N LYS A 322 8.77 24.58 -16.21
CA LYS A 322 7.32 24.67 -16.08
C LYS A 322 6.67 24.42 -17.45
N GLY A 323 6.11 23.22 -17.64
CA GLY A 323 5.34 22.91 -18.84
C GLY A 323 4.05 23.72 -18.90
N VAL A 324 3.78 24.35 -20.04
CA VAL A 324 2.51 25.03 -20.34
C VAL A 324 2.01 24.47 -21.66
N THR A 325 0.81 23.89 -21.64
CA THR A 325 0.16 23.36 -22.85
C THR A 325 -0.94 24.31 -23.28
N THR A 326 -0.82 24.85 -24.49
CA THR A 326 -1.86 25.68 -25.12
C THR A 326 -2.33 25.01 -26.39
N GLN A 327 -3.64 24.86 -26.54
CA GLN A 327 -4.24 24.34 -27.78
C GLN A 327 -4.39 25.48 -28.78
N ILE A 328 -4.01 25.22 -30.03
CA ILE A 328 -3.98 26.21 -31.11
C ILE A 328 -4.77 25.65 -32.28
N ALA A 329 -5.57 26.50 -32.94
CA ALA A 329 -6.29 26.16 -34.15
C ALA A 329 -5.32 26.05 -35.34
N ASP A 330 -5.43 24.96 -36.10
CA ASP A 330 -4.52 24.64 -37.22
C ASP A 330 -4.59 25.66 -38.37
N ASP A 331 -5.78 26.23 -38.60
CA ASP A 331 -6.05 27.16 -39.68
C ASP A 331 -5.63 28.61 -39.38
N THR A 332 -5.85 29.06 -38.14
CA THR A 332 -5.75 30.47 -37.73
C THR A 332 -4.59 30.75 -36.79
N ALA A 333 -3.89 29.70 -36.31
CA ALA A 333 -2.85 29.78 -35.28
C ALA A 333 -3.31 30.51 -34.00
N ARG A 334 -4.62 30.64 -33.78
CA ARG A 334 -5.20 31.28 -32.61
C ARG A 334 -5.29 30.27 -31.46
N THR A 335 -5.01 30.72 -30.25
CA THR A 335 -5.27 29.94 -29.03
C THR A 335 -6.76 29.69 -28.85
N ILE A 336 -7.12 28.42 -28.70
CA ILE A 336 -8.51 27.97 -28.54
C ILE A 336 -8.87 28.04 -27.06
N GLU A 337 -10.04 28.64 -26.77
CA GLU A 337 -10.57 28.68 -25.41
C GLU A 337 -11.37 27.42 -25.07
N LYS A 338 -11.42 27.05 -23.79
CA LYS A 338 -12.07 25.78 -23.36
C LYS A 338 -13.54 25.65 -23.76
N TRP A 339 -14.25 26.77 -23.93
CA TRP A 339 -15.67 26.78 -24.33
C TRP A 339 -15.87 26.62 -25.85
N GLU A 340 -14.83 26.84 -26.66
CA GLU A 340 -14.84 26.60 -28.11
C GLU A 340 -14.67 25.10 -28.42
N ILE A 341 -14.18 24.32 -27.46
CA ILE A 341 -13.95 22.87 -27.58
C ILE A 341 -15.24 22.10 -27.26
N LYS A 342 -15.62 21.18 -28.16
CA LYS A 342 -16.71 20.21 -27.94
C LYS A 342 -16.17 18.79 -28.01
N LYS A 343 -16.60 17.92 -27.09
CA LYS A 343 -16.28 16.49 -27.14
C LYS A 343 -17.26 15.81 -28.09
N ALA A 344 -16.75 15.00 -29.01
CA ALA A 344 -17.58 14.22 -29.92
C ALA A 344 -17.12 12.77 -29.92
N TYR A 345 -18.09 11.84 -29.94
CA TYR A 345 -17.85 10.41 -30.05
C TYR A 345 -18.32 9.92 -31.41
N LYS A 346 -17.48 9.12 -32.07
CA LYS A 346 -17.79 8.56 -33.38
C LYS A 346 -18.46 7.20 -33.20
N PHE A 347 -19.68 7.05 -33.71
CA PHE A 347 -20.41 5.78 -33.67
C PHE A 347 -21.05 5.50 -35.03
N GLY A 348 -20.74 4.35 -35.64
CA GLY A 348 -21.35 3.94 -36.91
C GLY A 348 -21.11 4.85 -38.12
N GLY A 349 -20.14 5.77 -38.06
CA GLY A 349 -19.86 6.75 -39.11
C GLY A 349 -20.34 8.16 -38.78
N ASP A 350 -21.28 8.30 -37.85
CA ASP A 350 -21.79 9.58 -37.37
C ASP A 350 -20.97 10.10 -36.18
N GLN A 351 -20.91 11.42 -36.04
CA GLN A 351 -20.27 12.09 -34.90
C GLN A 351 -21.35 12.67 -33.99
N VAL A 352 -21.40 12.18 -32.75
CA VAL A 352 -22.31 12.70 -31.72
C VAL A 352 -21.51 13.64 -30.82
N ALA A 353 -21.78 14.93 -30.95
CA ALA A 353 -21.15 15.96 -30.12
C ALA A 353 -21.96 16.18 -28.83
N PHE A 354 -21.26 16.25 -27.70
CA PHE A 354 -21.84 16.60 -26.40
C PHE A 354 -21.26 17.92 -25.90
N THR A 355 -22.11 18.73 -25.31
CA THR A 355 -21.68 19.89 -24.54
C THR A 355 -21.06 19.45 -23.21
N PRO A 356 -20.17 20.25 -22.61
CA PRO A 356 -19.60 19.96 -21.29
C PRO A 356 -20.66 19.78 -20.19
N ASP A 357 -21.78 20.50 -20.29
CA ASP A 357 -22.85 20.43 -19.29
C ASP A 357 -23.75 19.20 -19.47
N GLU A 358 -23.99 18.74 -20.71
CA GLU A 358 -24.61 17.44 -20.97
C GLU A 358 -23.74 16.29 -20.45
N MET A 359 -22.42 16.36 -20.66
CA MET A 359 -21.50 15.35 -20.11
C MET A 359 -21.53 15.32 -18.57
N LYS A 360 -21.64 16.49 -17.92
CA LYS A 360 -21.80 16.56 -16.45
C LYS A 360 -23.15 16.01 -15.99
N SER A 361 -24.24 16.31 -16.70
CA SER A 361 -25.58 15.84 -16.33
C SER A 361 -25.71 14.32 -16.49
N LEU A 362 -25.12 13.74 -17.53
CA LEU A 362 -25.06 12.28 -17.74
C LEU A 362 -24.30 11.55 -16.63
N ARG A 363 -23.36 12.23 -15.96
CA ARG A 363 -22.55 11.67 -14.86
C ARG A 363 -23.07 12.05 -13.46
N ASN A 364 -24.16 12.81 -13.35
CA ASN A 364 -24.67 13.27 -12.07
C ASN A 364 -25.63 12.22 -11.46
N PHE A 365 -25.12 11.44 -10.51
CA PHE A 365 -25.89 10.45 -9.76
C PHE A 365 -26.31 10.92 -8.36
N GLY A 366 -26.11 12.20 -8.05
CA GLY A 366 -26.42 12.81 -6.75
C GLY A 366 -25.19 13.35 -6.03
N ASP A 367 -25.44 13.88 -4.83
CA ASP A 367 -24.40 14.40 -3.95
C ASP A 367 -23.57 13.27 -3.28
N PRO A 368 -22.34 13.57 -2.83
CA PRO A 368 -21.49 12.62 -2.11
C PRO A 368 -22.21 12.07 -0.87
N VAL A 369 -22.29 10.75 -0.77
CA VAL A 369 -23.02 10.08 0.31
C VAL A 369 -22.53 8.63 0.46
N ILE A 370 -22.52 8.15 1.70
CA ILE A 370 -22.44 6.72 1.99
C ILE A 370 -23.80 6.32 2.56
N ARG A 371 -24.63 5.63 1.78
CA ARG A 371 -25.96 5.21 2.23
C ARG A 371 -25.99 3.73 2.52
N ILE A 372 -26.38 3.35 3.73
CA ILE A 372 -26.58 1.94 4.09
C ILE A 372 -27.87 1.45 3.41
N ILE A 373 -27.73 0.41 2.59
CA ILE A 373 -28.84 -0.28 1.93
C ILE A 373 -29.39 -1.38 2.84
N GLY A 374 -28.49 -2.08 3.57
CA GLY A 374 -28.85 -3.14 4.49
C GLY A 374 -27.65 -3.88 5.04
N PHE A 375 -27.88 -4.95 5.81
CA PHE A 375 -26.82 -5.73 6.45
C PHE A 375 -26.84 -7.18 5.97
N LYS A 376 -25.67 -7.75 5.70
CA LYS A 376 -25.49 -9.15 5.33
C LYS A 376 -24.44 -9.81 6.22
N PRO A 377 -24.51 -11.14 6.46
CA PRO A 377 -23.43 -11.86 7.12
C PRO A 377 -22.10 -11.70 6.37
N LEU A 378 -20.99 -11.61 7.10
CA LEU A 378 -19.66 -11.48 6.50
C LEU A 378 -19.31 -12.67 5.59
N SER A 379 -19.85 -13.86 5.88
CA SER A 379 -19.69 -15.06 5.05
C SER A 379 -20.30 -14.95 3.64
N ALA A 380 -21.19 -13.99 3.41
CA ALA A 380 -21.78 -13.74 2.10
C ALA A 380 -20.87 -12.91 1.18
N LEU A 381 -19.80 -12.30 1.72
CA LEU A 381 -18.80 -11.58 0.95
C LEU A 381 -17.73 -12.57 0.48
N PRO A 382 -17.66 -12.91 -0.82
CA PRO A 382 -16.61 -13.80 -1.29
C PRO A 382 -15.28 -13.07 -1.36
N PHE A 383 -14.20 -13.80 -1.11
CA PHE A 383 -12.84 -13.23 -1.09
C PHE A 383 -12.43 -12.54 -2.41
N TRP A 384 -12.94 -13.03 -3.55
CA TRP A 384 -12.64 -12.47 -4.88
C TRP A 384 -13.44 -11.20 -5.22
N ALA A 385 -14.48 -10.85 -4.46
CA ALA A 385 -15.32 -9.68 -4.75
C ALA A 385 -14.68 -8.39 -4.22
N ASN A 386 -13.52 -8.07 -4.76
CA ASN A 386 -12.82 -6.82 -4.53
C ASN A 386 -12.16 -6.36 -5.83
N ILE A 387 -12.59 -5.22 -6.38
CA ILE A 387 -12.01 -4.69 -7.62
C ILE A 387 -10.87 -3.71 -7.35
N LYS A 388 -10.99 -2.91 -6.29
CA LYS A 388 -10.13 -1.75 -6.04
C LYS A 388 -9.65 -1.73 -4.59
N HIS A 389 -8.66 -0.91 -4.29
CA HIS A 389 -8.23 -0.72 -2.90
C HIS A 389 -9.43 -0.31 -2.01
N PRO A 390 -9.55 -0.87 -0.80
CA PRO A 390 -10.63 -0.48 0.10
C PRO A 390 -10.37 0.91 0.69
N SER A 391 -11.43 1.69 0.89
CA SER A 391 -11.38 2.98 1.59
C SER A 391 -11.65 2.76 3.08
N PHE A 392 -10.82 3.31 3.96
CA PHE A 392 -11.06 3.26 5.40
C PHE A 392 -11.85 4.48 5.84
N ILE A 393 -12.85 4.32 6.69
CA ILE A 393 -13.66 5.43 7.20
C ILE A 393 -13.54 5.55 8.71
N TYR A 394 -13.53 6.80 9.17
CA TYR A 394 -13.48 7.18 10.58
C TYR A 394 -14.49 8.31 10.85
N PRO A 395 -15.11 8.39 12.04
CA PRO A 395 -16.08 9.44 12.35
C PRO A 395 -15.42 10.83 12.37
N SER A 396 -16.20 11.84 11.97
CA SER A 396 -15.87 13.26 12.10
C SER A 396 -16.98 13.95 12.90
N GLU A 397 -16.64 14.84 13.82
CA GLU A 397 -17.62 15.65 14.57
C GLU A 397 -17.78 17.07 14.02
N GLU A 398 -17.09 17.41 12.92
CA GLU A 398 -17.11 18.75 12.34
C GLU A 398 -18.52 19.20 11.90
N ASP A 399 -19.25 18.31 11.22
CA ASP A 399 -20.60 18.63 10.70
C ASP A 399 -21.73 18.23 11.67
N PHE A 400 -21.59 17.06 12.32
CA PHE A 400 -22.63 16.48 13.17
C PHE A 400 -22.03 16.05 14.51
N VAL A 401 -22.39 16.77 15.58
CA VAL A 401 -22.01 16.43 16.95
C VAL A 401 -22.66 15.10 17.38
N GLY A 402 -21.87 14.18 17.94
CA GLY A 402 -22.33 12.84 18.33
C GLY A 402 -22.15 11.76 17.26
N SER A 403 -21.54 12.09 16.11
CA SER A 403 -21.18 11.12 15.07
C SER A 403 -20.30 9.99 15.60
N THR A 404 -19.31 10.30 16.46
CA THR A 404 -18.41 9.31 17.06
C THR A 404 -19.15 8.26 17.87
N ARG A 405 -20.16 8.68 18.64
CA ARG A 405 -20.95 7.77 19.49
C ARG A 405 -21.76 6.77 18.65
N VAL A 406 -22.42 7.25 17.61
CA VAL A 406 -23.22 6.41 16.72
C VAL A 406 -22.32 5.48 15.90
N PHE A 407 -21.22 6.01 15.37
CA PHE A 407 -20.24 5.23 14.62
C PHE A 407 -19.65 4.10 15.48
N SER A 408 -19.26 4.40 16.73
CA SER A 408 -18.72 3.42 17.67
C SER A 408 -19.71 2.30 17.98
N ALA A 409 -20.99 2.65 18.21
CA ALA A 409 -22.04 1.65 18.44
C ALA A 409 -22.25 0.77 17.20
N LEU A 410 -22.26 1.35 15.99
CA LEU A 410 -22.39 0.59 14.74
C LEU A 410 -21.18 -0.34 14.51
N HIS A 411 -19.98 0.16 14.75
CA HIS A 411 -18.73 -0.60 14.62
C HIS A 411 -18.71 -1.82 15.56
N GLN A 412 -19.01 -1.62 16.85
CA GLN A 412 -19.05 -2.70 17.84
C GLN A 412 -20.11 -3.76 17.51
N THR A 413 -21.30 -3.33 17.07
CA THR A 413 -22.38 -4.26 16.72
C THR A 413 -22.06 -5.08 15.46
N LEU A 414 -21.48 -4.47 14.43
CA LEU A 414 -21.04 -5.19 13.23
C LEU A 414 -19.95 -6.23 13.51
N LEU A 415 -19.01 -5.91 14.43
CA LEU A 415 -17.99 -6.86 14.87
C LEU A 415 -18.59 -8.04 15.64
N GLN A 416 -19.44 -7.77 16.62
CA GLN A 416 -20.08 -8.81 17.45
C GLN A 416 -20.94 -9.75 16.61
N ASP A 417 -21.75 -9.19 15.71
CA ASP A 417 -22.69 -9.96 14.87
C ASP A 417 -22.03 -10.58 13.64
N LYS A 418 -20.75 -10.28 13.36
CA LYS A 418 -20.03 -10.68 12.13
C LYS A 418 -20.84 -10.35 10.87
N LYS A 419 -21.35 -9.13 10.80
CA LYS A 419 -22.12 -8.60 9.65
C LYS A 419 -21.32 -7.51 8.93
N ALA A 420 -21.57 -7.39 7.63
CA ALA A 420 -21.14 -6.28 6.81
C ALA A 420 -22.37 -5.48 6.36
N ALA A 421 -22.23 -4.16 6.25
CA ALA A 421 -23.29 -3.32 5.69
C ALA A 421 -23.06 -3.17 4.19
N LEU A 422 -24.10 -3.42 3.39
CA LEU A 422 -24.10 -3.07 1.96
C LEU A 422 -24.35 -1.57 1.84
N VAL A 423 -23.44 -0.86 1.18
CA VAL A 423 -23.49 0.60 1.06
C VAL A 423 -23.53 1.04 -0.41
N TRP A 424 -24.28 2.10 -0.65
CA TRP A 424 -24.22 2.91 -1.87
C TRP A 424 -23.24 4.05 -1.62
N PHE A 425 -22.12 4.05 -2.33
CA PHE A 425 -21.01 4.95 -2.09
C PHE A 425 -20.78 5.89 -3.27
N ILE A 426 -20.91 7.20 -3.03
CA ILE A 426 -20.54 8.28 -3.95
C ILE A 426 -19.47 9.12 -3.26
N ALA A 427 -18.23 9.03 -3.73
CA ALA A 427 -17.09 9.68 -3.07
C ALA A 427 -17.00 11.20 -3.31
N ARG A 428 -17.45 11.68 -4.47
CA ARG A 428 -17.38 13.10 -4.85
C ARG A 428 -18.51 13.48 -5.80
N LYS A 429 -18.74 14.78 -5.98
CA LYS A 429 -19.73 15.30 -6.93
C LYS A 429 -19.36 14.84 -8.35
N ASN A 430 -20.37 14.43 -9.12
CA ASN A 430 -20.22 13.88 -10.48
C ASN A 430 -19.40 12.60 -10.59
N ALA A 431 -19.21 11.85 -9.48
CA ALA A 431 -18.68 10.49 -9.53
C ALA A 431 -19.80 9.48 -9.79
N SER A 432 -19.43 8.39 -10.47
CA SER A 432 -20.30 7.22 -10.56
C SER A 432 -20.46 6.57 -9.18
N PRO A 433 -21.68 6.11 -8.84
CA PRO A 433 -21.91 5.40 -7.60
C PRO A 433 -21.30 4.02 -7.65
N VAL A 434 -20.75 3.57 -6.52
CA VAL A 434 -20.16 2.26 -6.35
C VAL A 434 -20.91 1.53 -5.25
N LEU A 435 -21.27 0.27 -5.48
CA LEU A 435 -21.74 -0.61 -4.41
C LEU A 435 -20.53 -1.08 -3.60
N GLY A 436 -20.59 -0.91 -2.29
CA GLY A 436 -19.51 -1.31 -1.38
C GLY A 436 -20.00 -2.24 -0.28
N ALA A 437 -19.12 -3.08 0.25
CA ALA A 437 -19.31 -3.77 1.52
C ALA A 437 -18.54 -3.01 2.60
N MET A 438 -19.27 -2.43 3.55
CA MET A 438 -18.71 -1.79 4.73
C MET A 438 -18.51 -2.82 5.84
N VAL A 439 -17.25 -3.09 6.19
CA VAL A 439 -16.83 -4.11 7.16
C VAL A 439 -16.15 -3.43 8.34
N ALA A 440 -16.53 -3.79 9.56
CA ALA A 440 -15.86 -3.28 10.75
C ALA A 440 -14.47 -3.94 10.92
N GLY A 441 -13.44 -3.11 11.06
CA GLY A 441 -12.06 -3.54 11.30
C GLY A 441 -11.72 -3.49 12.78
N GLU A 442 -11.11 -4.56 13.29
CA GLU A 442 -10.56 -4.60 14.64
C GLU A 442 -9.24 -3.83 14.71
N GLU A 443 -9.00 -3.19 15.85
CA GLU A 443 -7.70 -2.61 16.16
C GLU A 443 -6.67 -3.73 16.29
N LYS A 444 -5.55 -3.58 15.57
CA LYS A 444 -4.40 -4.50 15.70
C LYS A 444 -3.19 -3.71 16.16
N LEU A 445 -2.69 -4.08 17.32
CA LEU A 445 -1.43 -3.59 17.87
C LEU A 445 -0.29 -4.53 17.43
N ASP A 446 0.87 -3.96 17.16
CA ASP A 446 2.10 -4.72 16.90
C ASP A 446 2.75 -5.21 18.20
N GLU A 447 3.81 -6.02 18.09
CA GLU A 447 4.55 -6.59 19.24
C GLU A 447 5.14 -5.51 20.17
N SER A 448 5.39 -4.30 19.65
CA SER A 448 5.85 -3.12 20.40
C SER A 448 4.72 -2.31 21.05
N GLY A 449 3.45 -2.71 20.88
CA GLY A 449 2.29 -1.95 21.34
C GLY A 449 1.91 -0.76 20.45
N VAL A 450 2.58 -0.59 19.30
CA VAL A 450 2.25 0.43 18.30
C VAL A 450 1.05 -0.02 17.46
N GLN A 451 0.11 0.88 17.20
CA GLN A 451 -1.07 0.57 16.38
C GLN A 451 -0.67 0.29 14.92
N LYS A 452 -0.92 -0.95 14.45
CA LYS A 452 -0.69 -1.39 13.06
C LYS A 452 -1.93 -1.13 12.19
N PHE A 453 -3.11 -1.43 12.72
CA PHE A 453 -4.39 -1.12 12.07
C PHE A 453 -5.30 -0.37 13.04
N PRO A 454 -5.80 0.82 12.65
CA PRO A 454 -6.69 1.59 13.50
C PRO A 454 -8.09 0.94 13.60
N PRO A 455 -8.81 1.15 14.72
CA PRO A 455 -10.22 0.80 14.80
C PRO A 455 -11.03 1.66 13.84
N GLY A 456 -11.94 1.05 13.08
CA GLY A 456 -12.79 1.79 12.14
C GLY A 456 -13.51 0.85 11.19
N MET A 457 -14.01 1.37 10.08
CA MET A 457 -14.70 0.55 9.08
C MET A 457 -14.02 0.67 7.71
N TRP A 458 -14.11 -0.39 6.92
CA TRP A 458 -13.55 -0.50 5.58
C TRP A 458 -14.67 -0.59 4.57
N ILE A 459 -14.67 0.25 3.54
CA ILE A 459 -15.55 0.14 2.38
C ILE A 459 -14.77 -0.61 1.30
N ILE A 460 -15.23 -1.82 1.00
CA ILE A 460 -14.69 -2.68 -0.05
C ILE A 460 -15.56 -2.50 -1.31
N PRO A 461 -15.04 -1.93 -2.41
CA PRO A 461 -15.78 -1.81 -3.66
C PRO A 461 -16.13 -3.19 -4.23
N LEU A 462 -17.42 -3.42 -4.46
CA LEU A 462 -17.93 -4.68 -5.00
C LEU A 462 -18.06 -4.60 -6.52
N PRO A 463 -17.87 -5.74 -7.22
CA PRO A 463 -18.09 -5.82 -8.65
C PRO A 463 -19.55 -5.73 -9.06
N PHE A 464 -19.79 -4.98 -10.13
CA PHE A 464 -20.99 -5.09 -10.94
C PHE A 464 -20.91 -6.32 -11.86
N ALA A 465 -22.02 -6.64 -12.51
CA ALA A 465 -22.08 -7.78 -13.42
C ALA A 465 -21.06 -7.67 -14.58
N ASP A 466 -20.79 -6.45 -15.05
CA ASP A 466 -19.89 -6.18 -16.18
C ASP A 466 -18.41 -6.44 -15.83
N ASP A 467 -18.06 -6.34 -14.53
CA ASP A 467 -16.70 -6.58 -14.03
C ASP A 467 -16.38 -8.08 -13.92
N VAL A 468 -17.40 -8.92 -13.77
CA VAL A 468 -17.24 -10.36 -13.57
C VAL A 468 -17.03 -11.05 -14.93
N ARG A 469 -15.81 -11.53 -15.17
CA ARG A 469 -15.47 -12.30 -16.37
C ARG A 469 -15.83 -13.78 -16.18
N GLN A 470 -16.43 -14.39 -17.20
CA GLN A 470 -16.71 -15.82 -17.20
C GLN A 470 -15.43 -16.61 -17.44
N ASN A 471 -15.21 -17.65 -16.64
CA ASN A 471 -14.10 -18.57 -16.82
C ASN A 471 -14.35 -19.45 -18.07
N PRO A 472 -13.29 -19.85 -18.80
CA PRO A 472 -13.43 -20.85 -19.86
C PRO A 472 -13.92 -22.18 -19.28
N GLU A 473 -14.71 -22.93 -20.05
CA GLU A 473 -15.16 -24.27 -19.68
C GLU A 473 -13.94 -25.19 -19.47
N THR A 474 -13.77 -25.65 -18.24
CA THR A 474 -12.66 -26.53 -17.84
C THR A 474 -13.22 -27.74 -17.09
N ALA A 475 -12.70 -28.93 -17.41
CA ALA A 475 -13.05 -30.14 -16.68
C ALA A 475 -12.43 -30.08 -15.27
N LEU A 476 -13.27 -30.22 -14.24
CA LEU A 476 -12.80 -30.27 -12.86
C LEU A 476 -12.13 -31.62 -12.60
N HIS A 477 -10.80 -31.63 -12.55
CA HIS A 477 -10.03 -32.81 -12.16
C HIS A 477 -9.63 -32.70 -10.68
N VAL A 478 -10.33 -33.45 -9.83
CA VAL A 478 -10.02 -33.51 -8.40
C VAL A 478 -8.84 -34.46 -8.16
N ALA A 479 -7.87 -34.02 -7.36
CA ALA A 479 -6.71 -34.84 -7.03
C ALA A 479 -7.10 -36.02 -6.11
N PRO A 480 -6.53 -37.23 -6.31
CA PRO A 480 -6.64 -38.35 -5.38
C PRO A 480 -6.16 -38.02 -3.96
N GLU A 481 -6.79 -38.62 -2.95
CA GLU A 481 -6.44 -38.43 -1.52
C GLU A 481 -4.94 -38.62 -1.21
N PRO A 482 -4.23 -39.64 -1.74
CA PRO A 482 -2.79 -39.81 -1.45
C PRO A 482 -1.93 -38.61 -1.87
N LEU A 483 -2.28 -37.94 -2.98
CA LEU A 483 -1.57 -36.74 -3.43
C LEU A 483 -1.89 -35.54 -2.56
N ILE A 484 -3.13 -35.43 -2.08
CA ILE A 484 -3.56 -34.36 -1.18
C ILE A 484 -2.82 -34.49 0.16
N ASP A 485 -2.72 -35.70 0.71
CA ASP A 485 -2.05 -35.93 1.99
C ASP A 485 -0.54 -35.63 1.91
N GLN A 486 0.14 -36.09 0.85
CA GLN A 486 1.55 -35.76 0.64
C GLN A 486 1.77 -34.25 0.42
N MET A 487 0.89 -33.58 -0.34
CA MET A 487 0.95 -32.14 -0.54
C MET A 487 0.74 -31.36 0.77
N ARG A 488 -0.12 -31.86 1.68
CA ARG A 488 -0.33 -31.25 3.01
C ARG A 488 0.96 -31.17 3.81
N TYR A 489 1.78 -32.22 3.79
CA TYR A 489 3.10 -32.22 4.46
C TYR A 489 4.05 -31.18 3.84
N ILE A 490 4.08 -31.07 2.50
CA ILE A 490 4.90 -30.06 1.80
C ILE A 490 4.48 -28.65 2.22
N VAL A 491 3.17 -28.35 2.22
CA VAL A 491 2.64 -27.04 2.60
C VAL A 491 2.98 -26.69 4.05
N GLN A 492 2.90 -27.66 4.98
CA GLN A 492 3.27 -27.45 6.38
C GLN A 492 4.75 -27.04 6.56
N GLN A 493 5.67 -27.66 5.80
CA GLN A 493 7.10 -27.33 5.86
C GLN A 493 7.45 -25.98 5.23
N LEU A 494 6.60 -25.47 4.33
CA LEU A 494 6.76 -24.18 3.67
C LEU A 494 6.05 -23.03 4.37
N GLN A 495 5.46 -23.26 5.55
CA GLN A 495 4.86 -22.16 6.32
C GLN A 495 5.92 -21.13 6.71
N LEU A 496 5.57 -19.86 6.51
CA LEU A 496 6.37 -18.74 6.97
C LEU A 496 6.47 -18.74 8.52
N PRO A 497 7.52 -18.16 9.10
CA PRO A 497 7.61 -17.99 10.55
C PRO A 497 6.33 -17.35 11.11
N LYS A 498 5.82 -17.87 12.23
CA LYS A 498 4.54 -17.45 12.87
C LYS A 498 3.29 -17.69 12.01
N ALA A 499 3.39 -18.44 10.91
CA ALA A 499 2.30 -18.69 9.95
C ALA A 499 1.61 -17.41 9.43
N SER A 500 2.32 -16.27 9.47
CA SER A 500 1.79 -14.96 9.11
C SER A 500 2.58 -14.35 7.97
N TYR A 501 1.88 -13.90 6.93
CA TYR A 501 2.46 -13.06 5.88
C TYR A 501 2.48 -11.60 6.35
N ASP A 502 3.66 -10.98 6.31
CA ASP A 502 3.84 -9.57 6.65
C ASP A 502 4.30 -8.79 5.41
N PRO A 503 3.42 -7.94 4.81
CA PRO A 503 3.74 -7.22 3.57
C PRO A 503 4.96 -6.31 3.67
N PHE A 504 5.23 -5.73 4.85
CA PHE A 504 6.35 -4.80 5.06
C PHE A 504 7.73 -5.43 4.86
N LYS A 505 7.84 -6.77 4.91
CA LYS A 505 9.10 -7.50 4.68
C LYS A 505 9.49 -7.57 3.19
N TYR A 506 8.55 -7.26 2.30
CA TYR A 506 8.69 -7.41 0.85
C TYR A 506 8.50 -6.05 0.16
N PRO A 507 9.49 -5.15 0.23
CA PRO A 507 9.43 -3.88 -0.50
C PRO A 507 9.48 -4.12 -2.01
N ASN A 508 8.93 -3.17 -2.80
CA ASN A 508 8.95 -3.25 -4.26
C ASN A 508 10.40 -3.17 -4.79
N PRO A 509 10.92 -4.23 -5.43
CA PRO A 509 12.32 -4.28 -5.86
C PRO A 509 12.68 -3.21 -6.89
N SER A 510 11.76 -2.92 -7.82
CA SER A 510 11.97 -1.92 -8.88
C SER A 510 12.08 -0.51 -8.30
N LEU A 511 11.22 -0.17 -7.33
CA LEU A 511 11.30 1.11 -6.63
C LEU A 511 12.57 1.24 -5.79
N GLN A 512 12.90 0.21 -5.01
CA GLN A 512 14.12 0.20 -4.20
C GLN A 512 15.37 0.34 -5.07
N TRP A 513 15.39 -0.35 -6.22
CA TRP A 513 16.46 -0.24 -7.19
C TRP A 513 16.58 1.15 -7.79
N HIS A 514 15.46 1.72 -8.24
CA HIS A 514 15.40 3.07 -8.78
C HIS A 514 15.95 4.09 -7.77
N TYR A 515 15.52 3.99 -6.51
CA TYR A 515 15.96 4.88 -5.45
C TYR A 515 17.40 4.67 -5.02
N ARG A 516 17.88 3.43 -5.01
CA ARG A 516 19.29 3.12 -4.73
C ARG A 516 20.20 3.69 -5.81
N ILE A 517 19.80 3.62 -7.09
CA ILE A 517 20.54 4.25 -8.19
C ILE A 517 20.54 5.77 -8.04
N LEU A 518 19.39 6.39 -7.79
CA LEU A 518 19.32 7.84 -7.58
C LEU A 518 20.20 8.30 -6.42
N GLN A 519 20.20 7.53 -5.33
CA GLN A 519 21.06 7.79 -4.18
C GLN A 519 22.54 7.67 -4.54
N ALA A 520 22.93 6.62 -5.26
CA ALA A 520 24.32 6.44 -5.69
C ALA A 520 24.77 7.57 -6.64
N LEU A 521 23.92 7.97 -7.58
CA LEU A 521 24.19 9.11 -8.47
C LEU A 521 24.28 10.43 -7.72
N ALA A 522 23.40 10.67 -6.75
CA ALA A 522 23.41 11.90 -5.96
C ALA A 522 24.61 11.98 -4.99
N LEU A 523 25.07 10.82 -4.50
CA LEU A 523 26.19 10.73 -3.56
C LEU A 523 27.54 10.47 -4.25
N ASP A 524 27.59 10.43 -5.58
CA ASP A 524 28.79 10.05 -6.36
C ASP A 524 29.38 8.69 -5.90
N GLU A 525 28.52 7.75 -5.51
CA GLU A 525 28.92 6.38 -5.17
C GLU A 525 28.93 5.48 -6.41
N ASP A 526 29.69 4.38 -6.33
CA ASP A 526 29.64 3.34 -7.35
C ASP A 526 28.23 2.77 -7.50
N LEU A 527 27.77 2.70 -8.75
CA LEU A 527 26.46 2.14 -9.06
C LEU A 527 26.45 0.65 -8.68
N PRO A 528 25.49 0.20 -7.86
CA PRO A 528 25.35 -1.22 -7.61
C PRO A 528 25.04 -1.93 -8.93
N GLU A 529 25.54 -3.16 -9.10
CA GLU A 529 25.29 -3.95 -10.31
C GLU A 529 23.98 -4.76 -10.25
N LYS A 530 23.56 -5.17 -9.04
CA LYS A 530 22.42 -6.07 -8.85
C LYS A 530 21.45 -5.55 -7.79
N PRO A 531 20.13 -5.55 -8.07
CA PRO A 531 19.13 -5.25 -7.08
C PRO A 531 19.01 -6.37 -6.04
N GLU A 532 18.80 -6.01 -4.78
CA GLU A 532 18.40 -6.97 -3.75
C GLU A 532 16.88 -7.19 -3.81
N ASP A 533 16.46 -8.31 -4.41
CA ASP A 533 15.06 -8.68 -4.52
C ASP A 533 14.63 -9.66 -3.41
N LYS A 534 13.86 -9.15 -2.46
CA LYS A 534 13.31 -9.96 -1.35
C LYS A 534 12.08 -10.78 -1.75
N THR A 535 11.48 -10.52 -2.91
CA THR A 535 10.31 -11.25 -3.42
C THR A 535 10.69 -12.58 -4.06
N VAL A 536 11.95 -12.76 -4.44
CA VAL A 536 12.46 -14.02 -4.99
C VAL A 536 12.44 -15.12 -3.92
N PRO A 537 11.78 -16.27 -4.18
CA PRO A 537 11.78 -17.40 -3.26
C PRO A 537 13.19 -17.90 -2.95
N ARG A 538 13.44 -18.26 -1.68
CA ARG A 538 14.73 -18.80 -1.26
C ARG A 538 14.89 -20.27 -1.65
N TYR A 539 15.09 -20.53 -2.95
CA TYR A 539 15.13 -21.88 -3.53
C TYR A 539 16.02 -22.86 -2.77
N ARG A 540 17.24 -22.48 -2.36
CA ARG A 540 18.15 -23.34 -1.58
C ARG A 540 17.57 -23.76 -0.22
N GLN A 541 16.84 -22.87 0.44
CA GLN A 541 16.23 -23.16 1.74
C GLN A 541 14.97 -24.01 1.57
N ILE A 542 14.20 -23.75 0.51
CA ILE A 542 13.02 -24.54 0.13
C ILE A 542 13.45 -25.98 -0.17
N ASP A 543 14.43 -26.15 -1.05
CA ASP A 543 14.96 -27.46 -1.45
C ASP A 543 15.48 -28.27 -0.26
N LYS A 544 16.23 -27.63 0.65
CA LYS A 544 16.71 -28.29 1.87
C LYS A 544 15.57 -28.76 2.80
N ARG A 545 14.42 -28.08 2.81
CA ARG A 545 13.28 -28.41 3.70
C ARG A 545 12.32 -29.41 3.07
N THR A 546 12.05 -29.28 1.78
CA THR A 546 10.98 -30.02 1.10
C THR A 546 11.43 -30.87 -0.08
N GLY A 547 12.70 -30.83 -0.47
CA GLY A 547 13.18 -31.49 -1.68
C GLY A 547 12.82 -32.98 -1.75
N HIS A 548 13.02 -33.74 -0.67
CA HIS A 548 12.67 -35.17 -0.65
C HIS A 548 11.15 -35.41 -0.68
N TYR A 549 10.36 -34.55 -0.02
CA TYR A 549 8.90 -34.65 -0.07
C TYR A 549 8.36 -34.34 -1.47
N VAL A 550 8.92 -33.35 -2.16
CA VAL A 550 8.53 -33.00 -3.53
C VAL A 550 8.82 -34.14 -4.50
N LEU A 551 9.98 -34.79 -4.38
CA LEU A 551 10.31 -35.98 -5.17
C LEU A 551 9.33 -37.13 -4.89
N SER A 552 9.02 -37.39 -3.62
CA SER A 552 8.03 -38.42 -3.25
C SER A 552 6.63 -38.13 -3.79
N TRP A 553 6.25 -36.85 -3.86
CA TRP A 553 4.98 -36.42 -4.44
C TRP A 553 4.96 -36.58 -5.96
N ALA A 554 6.08 -36.32 -6.64
CA ALA A 554 6.22 -36.57 -8.07
C ALA A 554 6.11 -38.07 -8.40
N ASP A 555 6.76 -38.93 -7.63
CA ASP A 555 6.66 -40.39 -7.80
C ASP A 555 5.23 -40.90 -7.61
N GLU A 556 4.51 -40.36 -6.61
CA GLU A 556 3.11 -40.73 -6.39
C GLU A 556 2.20 -40.19 -7.49
N LEU A 557 2.48 -38.98 -8.01
CA LEU A 557 1.75 -38.41 -9.13
C LEU A 557 1.86 -39.31 -10.37
N GLU A 558 3.05 -39.81 -10.67
CA GLU A 558 3.27 -40.75 -11.78
C GLU A 558 2.51 -42.06 -11.59
N LYS A 559 2.50 -42.62 -10.37
CA LYS A 559 1.73 -43.84 -10.07
C LYS A 559 0.24 -43.63 -10.23
N GLN A 560 -0.30 -42.52 -9.73
CA GLN A 560 -1.72 -42.21 -9.85
C GLN A 560 -2.11 -41.90 -11.29
N TYR A 561 -1.26 -41.18 -12.03
CA TYR A 561 -1.45 -40.95 -13.45
C TYR A 561 -1.44 -42.26 -14.24
N ALA A 562 -0.53 -43.20 -13.93
CA ALA A 562 -0.49 -44.51 -14.58
C ALA A 562 -1.77 -45.32 -14.32
N LYS A 563 -2.32 -45.29 -13.10
CA LYS A 563 -3.59 -45.95 -12.76
C LYS A 563 -4.77 -45.35 -13.55
N ILE A 564 -4.84 -44.03 -13.66
CA ILE A 564 -5.91 -43.32 -14.37
C ILE A 564 -5.78 -43.54 -15.89
N SER A 565 -4.56 -43.43 -16.45
CA SER A 565 -4.29 -43.66 -17.87
C SER A 565 -4.45 -45.13 -18.28
N ALA A 566 -4.36 -46.08 -17.35
CA ALA A 566 -4.63 -47.50 -17.62
C ALA A 566 -6.14 -47.82 -17.71
N HIS A 567 -7.00 -47.00 -17.10
CA HIS A 567 -8.45 -47.19 -17.06
C HIS A 567 -9.24 -46.22 -17.98
N GLY A 568 -8.59 -45.25 -18.62
CA GLY A 568 -9.19 -44.41 -19.65
C GLY A 568 -9.12 -45.03 -21.06
N PRO A 569 -10.05 -44.73 -21.98
CA PRO A 569 -9.94 -45.18 -23.36
C PRO A 569 -8.62 -44.66 -23.94
N LYS A 570 -7.81 -45.57 -24.47
CA LYS A 570 -6.53 -45.23 -25.10
C LYS A 570 -6.77 -44.23 -26.22
N SER A 571 -6.50 -42.94 -25.96
CA SER A 571 -6.44 -41.94 -27.01
C SER A 571 -5.35 -42.35 -28.01
N THR A 572 -5.73 -42.57 -29.27
CA THR A 572 -4.83 -42.93 -30.38
C THR A 572 -4.00 -41.75 -30.88
N LEU A 573 -3.95 -40.64 -30.14
CA LEU A 573 -3.05 -39.53 -30.44
C LEU A 573 -1.67 -39.85 -29.87
N VAL A 574 -0.84 -40.38 -30.76
CA VAL A 574 0.59 -40.61 -30.59
C VAL A 574 1.24 -39.46 -29.81
N LYS A 575 1.80 -39.79 -28.65
CA LYS A 575 2.80 -38.97 -27.94
C LYS A 575 3.92 -38.65 -28.91
N ARG A 576 4.01 -37.42 -29.42
CA ARG A 576 5.25 -36.94 -30.05
C ARG A 576 6.25 -36.64 -28.94
N SER A 577 7.28 -37.46 -28.84
CA SER A 577 8.47 -37.18 -28.03
C SER A 577 9.23 -35.98 -28.60
N ALA A 578 9.69 -35.11 -27.71
CA ALA A 578 10.49 -33.93 -28.02
C ALA A 578 11.93 -34.31 -28.44
N LYS A 579 12.11 -34.90 -29.63
CA LYS A 579 13.44 -35.08 -30.24
C LYS A 579 13.46 -35.21 -31.77
N ASP A 580 12.48 -34.64 -32.48
CA ASP A 580 12.58 -34.39 -33.92
C ASP A 580 11.92 -33.04 -34.23
N ARG A 581 12.75 -32.01 -34.37
CA ARG A 581 12.37 -30.64 -34.77
C ARG A 581 13.29 -30.12 -35.88
N THR A 582 13.73 -31.00 -36.78
CA THR A 582 14.57 -30.59 -37.92
C THR A 582 14.31 -31.45 -39.15
N SER A 583 13.10 -31.37 -39.69
CA SER A 583 12.79 -31.49 -41.13
C SER A 583 11.27 -31.41 -41.31
N ASP A 584 10.83 -30.97 -42.48
CA ASP A 584 9.43 -30.88 -42.93
C ASP A 584 8.75 -29.52 -42.71
N VAL A 585 9.44 -28.47 -43.17
CA VAL A 585 8.77 -27.40 -43.92
C VAL A 585 8.71 -27.89 -45.37
N GLU A 586 7.56 -28.46 -45.78
CA GLU A 586 7.05 -28.63 -47.15
C GLU A 586 6.09 -29.82 -47.22
N ASP A 587 4.81 -29.62 -46.87
CA ASP A 587 3.68 -30.12 -47.68
C ASP A 587 2.35 -29.75 -47.00
N ALA A 588 1.87 -28.54 -47.29
CA ALA A 588 0.53 -28.08 -46.95
C ALA A 588 -0.39 -28.23 -48.16
N ALA A 589 -0.75 -29.46 -48.54
CA ALA A 589 -1.84 -29.70 -49.48
C ALA A 589 -2.38 -31.14 -49.37
N GLN A 590 -3.47 -31.33 -48.62
CA GLN A 590 -4.67 -32.11 -49.02
C GLN A 590 -5.53 -32.47 -47.79
N LYS A 591 -6.67 -31.78 -47.68
CA LYS A 591 -7.78 -32.16 -46.79
C LYS A 591 -8.45 -33.43 -47.34
N SER A 592 -8.53 -34.48 -46.53
CA SER A 592 -9.52 -35.56 -46.71
C SER A 592 -10.33 -35.75 -45.43
N TYR A 593 -11.65 -35.58 -45.56
CA TYR A 593 -12.62 -35.85 -44.51
C TYR A 593 -12.62 -37.35 -44.20
N LYS A 594 -12.22 -37.74 -42.98
CA LYS A 594 -12.52 -39.07 -42.43
C LYS A 594 -13.61 -38.95 -41.37
N LYS A 595 -14.74 -39.59 -41.68
CA LYS A 595 -15.88 -39.82 -40.77
C LYS A 595 -15.41 -40.55 -39.53
N ALA A 596 -15.65 -39.96 -38.35
CA ALA A 596 -15.50 -40.64 -37.07
C ALA A 596 -16.69 -41.60 -36.88
N ARG A 597 -16.38 -42.88 -36.67
CA ARG A 597 -17.32 -43.91 -36.23
C ARG A 597 -17.41 -43.79 -34.71
N VAL A 598 -18.57 -43.38 -34.20
CA VAL A 598 -18.85 -43.36 -32.76
C VAL A 598 -19.31 -44.77 -32.37
N GLU A 599 -18.54 -45.45 -31.53
CA GLU A 599 -19.06 -46.54 -30.69
C GLU A 599 -19.71 -45.87 -29.48
N THR A 600 -21.03 -46.03 -29.35
CA THR A 600 -21.82 -45.42 -28.27
C THR A 600 -22.16 -46.51 -27.25
N ASP A 601 -21.77 -46.30 -25.99
CA ASP A 601 -22.19 -47.08 -24.84
C ASP A 601 -23.73 -47.09 -24.70
N GLU A 602 -24.30 -48.27 -24.46
CA GLU A 602 -25.75 -48.52 -24.40
C GLU A 602 -26.45 -47.70 -23.31
N GLN A 603 -25.75 -47.29 -22.25
CA GLN A 603 -26.30 -46.49 -21.15
C GLN A 603 -26.41 -44.98 -21.47
N GLY A 604 -25.53 -44.44 -22.33
CA GLY A 604 -25.55 -43.02 -22.68
C GLY A 604 -26.71 -42.63 -23.60
N VAL A 605 -27.20 -43.58 -24.40
CA VAL A 605 -28.31 -43.35 -25.34
C VAL A 605 -29.65 -43.17 -24.59
N GLU A 606 -29.86 -43.89 -23.49
CA GLU A 606 -31.10 -43.82 -22.71
C GLU A 606 -31.29 -42.45 -22.01
N ASP A 607 -30.24 -41.92 -21.39
CA ASP A 607 -30.29 -40.62 -20.70
C ASP A 607 -30.50 -39.45 -21.67
N VAL A 608 -29.87 -39.51 -22.84
CA VAL A 608 -30.04 -38.50 -23.89
C VAL A 608 -31.49 -38.50 -24.40
N VAL A 609 -32.07 -39.67 -24.69
CA VAL A 609 -33.45 -39.78 -25.18
C VAL A 609 -34.45 -39.33 -24.12
N ARG A 610 -34.28 -39.70 -22.84
CA ARG A 610 -35.14 -39.24 -21.73
C ARG A 610 -35.09 -37.73 -21.53
N SER A 611 -33.90 -37.12 -21.59
CA SER A 611 -33.76 -35.67 -21.44
C SER A 611 -34.44 -34.89 -22.57
N HIS A 612 -34.44 -35.44 -23.79
CA HIS A 612 -35.11 -34.85 -24.94
C HIS A 612 -36.63 -35.06 -24.92
N TYR A 613 -37.12 -36.16 -24.34
CA TYR A 613 -38.55 -36.39 -24.08
C TYR A 613 -39.11 -35.39 -23.07
N GLN A 614 -38.44 -35.19 -21.92
CA GLN A 614 -38.85 -34.19 -20.92
C GLN A 614 -38.91 -32.75 -21.48
N LYS A 615 -38.08 -32.45 -22.49
CA LYS A 615 -38.02 -31.16 -23.18
C LYS A 615 -38.92 -31.08 -24.42
N GLY A 616 -39.71 -32.11 -24.74
CA GLY A 616 -40.60 -32.15 -25.91
C GLY A 616 -39.86 -32.02 -27.25
N SER A 617 -38.62 -32.50 -27.34
CA SER A 617 -37.69 -32.22 -28.45
C SER A 617 -37.14 -33.47 -29.14
N LEU A 618 -37.83 -34.60 -29.04
CA LEU A 618 -37.44 -35.88 -29.65
C LEU A 618 -37.28 -35.82 -31.18
N SER A 619 -38.03 -34.93 -31.84
CA SER A 619 -37.92 -34.67 -33.29
C SER A 619 -36.54 -34.14 -33.73
N LYS A 620 -35.73 -33.61 -32.80
CA LYS A 620 -34.38 -33.12 -33.06
C LYS A 620 -33.31 -34.22 -33.02
N LEU A 621 -33.59 -35.39 -32.45
CA LEU A 621 -32.65 -36.51 -32.41
C LEU A 621 -32.39 -37.08 -33.81
N THR A 622 -31.20 -37.62 -34.03
CA THR A 622 -30.86 -38.24 -35.32
C THR A 622 -31.47 -39.65 -35.41
N VAL A 623 -31.81 -40.09 -36.63
CA VAL A 623 -32.42 -41.41 -36.87
C VAL A 623 -31.60 -42.58 -36.27
N PRO A 624 -30.24 -42.58 -36.31
CA PRO A 624 -29.44 -43.63 -35.67
C PRO A 624 -29.69 -43.75 -34.16
N VAL A 625 -29.71 -42.62 -33.44
CA VAL A 625 -29.92 -42.60 -31.97
C VAL A 625 -31.30 -43.15 -31.59
N LEU A 626 -32.33 -42.82 -32.37
CA LEU A 626 -33.69 -43.35 -32.17
C LEU A 626 -33.77 -44.86 -32.45
N LYS A 627 -33.02 -45.35 -33.46
CA LYS A 627 -32.98 -46.78 -33.77
C LYS A 627 -32.20 -47.58 -32.72
N ASP A 628 -31.09 -47.03 -32.24
CA ASP A 628 -30.28 -47.67 -31.20
C ASP A 628 -31.06 -47.79 -29.89
N PHE A 629 -31.82 -46.75 -29.51
CA PHE A 629 -32.73 -46.81 -28.36
C PHE A 629 -33.85 -47.85 -28.52
N LEU A 630 -34.50 -47.90 -29.70
CA LEU A 630 -35.56 -48.89 -29.96
C LEU A 630 -35.00 -50.32 -29.99
N ASN A 631 -33.81 -50.53 -30.56
CA ASN A 631 -33.14 -51.83 -30.57
C ASN A 631 -32.74 -52.28 -29.16
N ALA A 632 -32.21 -51.37 -28.33
CA ALA A 632 -31.85 -51.64 -26.93
C ALA A 632 -33.07 -52.05 -26.09
N HIS A 633 -34.26 -51.54 -26.43
CA HIS A 633 -35.52 -51.91 -25.78
C HIS A 633 -36.34 -52.96 -26.56
N GLY A 634 -35.73 -53.65 -27.54
CA GLY A 634 -36.33 -54.78 -28.25
C GLY A 634 -37.54 -54.42 -29.13
N ARG A 635 -37.69 -53.16 -29.55
CA ARG A 635 -38.76 -52.67 -30.44
C ARG A 635 -38.27 -52.55 -31.89
N SER A 636 -39.22 -52.60 -32.83
CA SER A 636 -38.93 -52.51 -34.26
C SER A 636 -38.37 -51.13 -34.66
N ALA A 637 -37.17 -51.12 -35.23
CA ALA A 637 -36.47 -49.93 -35.75
C ALA A 637 -36.80 -49.60 -37.23
N ALA A 638 -37.90 -50.15 -37.77
CA ALA A 638 -38.33 -49.92 -39.15
C ALA A 638 -39.28 -48.71 -39.27
N GLY A 639 -39.12 -47.90 -40.32
CA GLY A 639 -40.02 -46.77 -40.62
C GLY A 639 -39.31 -45.44 -40.87
N LYS A 640 -40.11 -44.41 -41.10
CA LYS A 640 -39.64 -43.02 -41.23
C LYS A 640 -39.34 -42.45 -39.85
N LYS A 641 -38.63 -41.31 -39.81
CA LYS A 641 -38.25 -40.64 -38.55
C LYS A 641 -39.45 -40.34 -37.64
N ALA A 642 -40.59 -39.94 -38.21
CA ALA A 642 -41.82 -39.68 -37.46
C ALA A 642 -42.29 -40.93 -36.72
N ASP A 643 -42.38 -42.06 -37.42
CA ASP A 643 -42.80 -43.36 -36.86
C ASP A 643 -41.84 -43.86 -35.76
N LEU A 644 -40.54 -43.52 -35.83
CA LEU A 644 -39.58 -43.86 -34.79
C LEU A 644 -39.74 -42.98 -33.55
N VAL A 645 -40.03 -41.68 -33.73
CA VAL A 645 -40.29 -40.76 -32.61
C VAL A 645 -41.57 -41.16 -31.87
N GLU A 646 -42.65 -41.46 -32.60
CA GLU A 646 -43.93 -41.90 -32.04
C GLU A 646 -43.77 -43.18 -31.20
N ARG A 647 -42.99 -44.17 -31.69
CA ARG A 647 -42.73 -45.41 -30.92
C ARG A 647 -41.86 -45.21 -29.68
N VAL A 648 -40.98 -44.22 -29.69
CA VAL A 648 -40.17 -43.83 -28.53
C VAL A 648 -41.05 -43.11 -27.50
N GLU A 649 -41.95 -42.24 -27.96
CA GLU A 649 -42.96 -41.57 -27.12
C GLU A 649 -43.90 -42.60 -26.48
N GLU A 650 -44.49 -43.52 -27.26
CA GLU A 650 -45.34 -44.60 -26.75
C GLU A 650 -44.62 -45.49 -25.72
N TYR A 651 -43.32 -45.74 -25.89
CA TYR A 651 -42.54 -46.53 -24.93
C TYR A 651 -42.30 -45.79 -23.62
N LEU A 652 -42.04 -44.48 -23.68
CA LEU A 652 -41.79 -43.64 -22.52
C LEU A 652 -43.08 -43.23 -21.79
N GLU A 653 -44.24 -43.25 -22.47
CA GLU A 653 -45.56 -43.02 -21.86
C GLU A 653 -46.12 -44.25 -21.14
N GLN A 654 -45.75 -45.46 -21.57
CA GLN A 654 -46.19 -46.73 -20.96
C GLN A 654 -45.40 -47.10 -19.68
N LYS A 655 -44.40 -46.30 -19.31
CA LYS A 655 -43.47 -46.54 -18.19
C LYS A 655 -43.54 -45.38 -17.21
#